data_AF-A0A9Q8WLH4-F1
#
_entry.id   AF-A0A9Q8WLH4-F1
#
_cell.length_a   1.000
_cell.length_b   1.000
_cell.length_c   1.000
_cell.angle_alpha   90.00
_cell.angle_beta   90.00
_cell.angle_gamma   90.00
#
_symmetry.space_group_name_H-M   'P 1'
#
loop_
_entity.id
_entity.type
_entity.pdbx_description
1 polymer ?
#
loop_
_entity_poly.entity_id
_entity_poly.type
_entity_poly.pdbx_seq_one_letter_code
_entity_poly.pdbx_strand_id
1 'polypeptide(L)'
;MAGARRLQLAGLALLGGVSALQMQMQVPEQQAPMIADDAPVVATSPSTASSSSSKKPLVETEALQDTIKADNLLARAKDLYDIAKLGEEEYNHPTRVIGSDGHLGTLEYIYFELAKLGDYYKIWNQTFPAVSGNVFESRLVIGNDVPKSASPMALTPPTKDKEPVYGDLIFVENNGCDASDYPSKVKGNIAFIRRGTCAFGAKSEQAGKAGAIAAVVYNYETETVHGTLGTPSPDHIATFGLGGDDAKPILEKLGKGKSVDAIAYIDAVVNTIETTNILAQTIEGDPDNCVMLGGHSDSVAEGPGINDDGSGSLSLLEIATQLTKFSVNNCVRFAWWAGEEEGLLGSDYYVDVLPEEENQKIRLFMDYDMLGSPNYAYQVYNATNAVNPTGSEELRDLYVDWYKAHDLAYTFIPFDGRSDYDAFIRNGIPGGDNDFALNDDARLRCTYAAREHQIQLRRQDVERLEQHIRDLQAENDNLTGRLAEHQRQADTADERLATPTTTSSLGLQTDEAEAPAAGGGEIASQVIHLSLSAGGGRDFVGSTSGLFLANLLQSHSQSSEAPSHTVGQYPSSTSRHHGRTGSLVPTSGATSLPPRSMTVEILDAYSSHDRLCYPFLSPKALDRALDVVYDVGNPEKGNPIDSFLVDMTLAIGTAQVYKLNWNGFWDSEVHYTRAMTRLGDVLSRGGITALQALLLICQYRMGTTSHDTSTSVWHLIGVAARTCFELGLHKGSTYTVPLSRPGNEADVEGRHEDVEIKRRCFWSVVSMDRIASLILGRPLAIQLEDIDVDLPPFDVPGSPVPLSNSLSTASFRTPEWHLGTAIFVQIVRYRMICGKILNVLHRSANIARDPVTYEDSRNALAEELQSWREGTNNLPLIAPEAPLTSPASRSSFRSAEWYNLLYHNGILMLFRPSPTLCDATGNSIVLQHMFDSSQEAIKLYANLHRSRKINYSWVTLHSIFIAGLSYIYALRNHLQHMQSRNPANANTPRATLRTTPTISQVVNDTRACSKVLVAVSERWAMARNCSEVFDRLSDAVVADIVEAQTGNGSSSNEPAYNNQPTGETEHLSQAMEMSLNDAMYGQGPGQNFVNMTVDETLRDCFGDLQNICYDQYHSDAIAQLSQDWLFGMGETPSRYF
;
A
#
# COMPACT_ATOMS: atom_id res chain seq x y z
N MET A 1 -40.09 35.16 37.18
CA MET A 1 -40.51 33.77 36.99
C MET A 1 -39.42 33.04 36.24
N ALA A 2 -38.80 32.03 36.88
CA ALA A 2 -37.89 31.06 36.30
C ALA A 2 -37.86 29.88 37.28
N GLY A 3 -37.96 28.64 36.82
CA GLY A 3 -37.97 27.47 37.72
C GLY A 3 -38.47 26.17 37.10
N ALA A 4 -38.05 25.05 37.69
CA ALA A 4 -38.32 23.65 37.34
C ALA A 4 -37.85 23.24 35.90
N ARG A 5 -36.91 22.32 35.71
CA ARG A 5 -36.44 21.22 36.58
C ARG A 5 -34.91 21.03 36.55
N ARG A 6 -34.28 21.07 37.72
CA ARG A 6 -32.98 20.45 38.06
C ARG A 6 -32.97 20.16 39.57
N LEU A 7 -33.20 18.90 39.98
CA LEU A 7 -32.81 18.30 41.28
C LEU A 7 -33.49 16.94 41.49
N GLN A 8 -32.69 15.87 41.38
CA GLN A 8 -32.81 14.52 41.99
C GLN A 8 -31.89 13.57 41.19
N LEU A 9 -30.92 12.85 41.77
CA LEU A 9 -30.38 12.87 43.13
C LEU A 9 -28.84 12.97 43.11
N ALA A 10 -28.29 13.63 44.13
CA ALA A 10 -26.93 13.39 44.62
C ALA A 10 -26.87 13.78 46.11
N GLY A 11 -26.21 12.96 46.94
CA GLY A 11 -25.86 13.31 48.31
C GLY A 11 -26.71 12.69 49.43
N LEU A 12 -26.23 11.57 49.97
CA LEU A 12 -26.26 11.28 51.41
C LEU A 12 -25.08 10.37 51.74
N ALA A 13 -24.27 10.76 52.73
CA ALA A 13 -23.01 10.08 53.06
C ALA A 13 -22.75 10.10 54.57
N LEU A 14 -21.87 9.18 55.01
CA LEU A 14 -21.28 9.05 56.35
C LEU A 14 -22.22 8.64 57.50
N LEU A 15 -21.95 7.45 58.10
CA LEU A 15 -21.52 7.32 59.50
C LEU A 15 -21.14 5.86 59.88
N GLY A 16 -19.82 5.59 59.96
CA GLY A 16 -19.23 4.38 60.59
C GLY A 16 -19.40 3.04 59.84
N GLY A 17 -18.57 2.01 60.09
CA GLY A 17 -17.31 2.02 60.86
C GLY A 17 -16.82 0.63 61.30
N VAL A 18 -15.69 0.19 60.73
CA VAL A 18 -14.78 -0.90 61.21
C VAL A 18 -15.36 -2.32 61.34
N SER A 19 -14.96 -3.22 60.42
CA SER A 19 -14.24 -4.48 60.72
C SER A 19 -14.15 -5.37 59.47
N ALA A 20 -13.01 -6.05 59.28
CA ALA A 20 -12.85 -7.08 58.26
C ALA A 20 -13.13 -8.48 58.81
N LEU A 21 -13.61 -9.40 57.96
CA LEU A 21 -13.45 -10.83 58.18
C LEU A 21 -13.47 -11.56 56.83
N GLN A 22 -12.46 -12.39 56.60
CA GLN A 22 -12.42 -13.31 55.44
C GLN A 22 -13.46 -14.41 55.64
N MET A 23 -14.06 -14.90 54.56
CA MET A 23 -14.62 -16.24 54.56
C MET A 23 -14.33 -16.90 53.21
N GLN A 24 -13.46 -17.89 53.23
CA GLN A 24 -13.21 -18.78 52.09
C GLN A 24 -14.43 -19.68 51.91
N MET A 25 -14.78 -19.99 50.66
CA MET A 25 -15.48 -21.23 50.33
C MET A 25 -14.65 -21.99 49.30
N GLN A 26 -14.54 -23.30 49.50
CA GLN A 26 -13.64 -24.17 48.75
C GLN A 26 -14.32 -24.70 47.48
N VAL A 27 -13.53 -24.85 46.42
CA VAL A 27 -13.87 -25.67 45.25
C VAL A 27 -13.96 -27.14 45.67
N PRO A 28 -15.02 -27.87 45.31
CA PRO A 28 -15.01 -29.32 45.16
C PRO A 28 -14.63 -29.67 43.71
N GLU A 29 -13.63 -30.53 43.54
CA GLU A 29 -13.14 -30.98 42.23
C GLU A 29 -14.03 -32.05 41.57
N GLN A 30 -13.92 -32.15 40.25
CA GLN A 30 -14.23 -33.32 39.39
C GLN A 30 -15.68 -33.84 39.34
N GLN A 31 -16.33 -33.59 38.19
CA GLN A 31 -16.94 -34.68 37.40
C GLN A 31 -16.97 -34.33 35.90
N ALA A 32 -16.88 -35.35 35.05
CA ALA A 32 -16.74 -35.23 33.59
C ALA A 32 -18.10 -34.93 32.90
N PRO A 33 -18.12 -34.37 31.67
CA PRO A 33 -19.36 -34.10 30.95
C PRO A 33 -20.14 -35.40 30.67
N MET A 34 -21.44 -35.38 30.94
CA MET A 34 -22.35 -36.44 30.57
C MET A 34 -23.20 -36.03 29.36
N ILE A 35 -23.12 -36.85 28.31
CA ILE A 35 -24.10 -36.92 27.22
C ILE A 35 -25.47 -37.27 27.83
N ALA A 36 -26.54 -36.65 27.32
CA ALA A 36 -27.91 -36.91 27.76
C ALA A 36 -28.74 -37.53 26.63
N ASP A 37 -29.05 -38.82 26.76
CA ASP A 37 -29.97 -39.58 25.91
C ASP A 37 -31.44 -39.10 26.04
N ASP A 38 -32.26 -39.49 25.06
CA ASP A 38 -33.64 -39.03 24.88
C ASP A 38 -34.71 -39.78 25.71
N ALA A 39 -35.89 -39.16 25.82
CA ALA A 39 -37.21 -39.73 26.17
C ALA A 39 -37.47 -40.14 27.65
N PRO A 40 -38.74 -40.47 28.02
CA PRO A 40 -39.87 -39.52 27.97
C PRO A 40 -40.74 -39.53 29.24
N VAL A 41 -41.30 -38.38 29.67
CA VAL A 41 -42.28 -38.32 30.79
C VAL A 41 -43.54 -37.52 30.50
N VAL A 42 -44.66 -38.23 30.66
CA VAL A 42 -46.09 -37.87 30.71
C VAL A 42 -46.44 -36.41 31.10
N ALA A 43 -47.38 -35.83 30.34
CA ALA A 43 -47.90 -34.47 30.53
C ALA A 43 -48.74 -34.25 31.81
N THR A 44 -48.74 -33.01 32.29
CA THR A 44 -49.87 -32.41 33.03
C THR A 44 -50.22 -31.05 32.42
N SER A 45 -51.51 -30.79 32.23
CA SER A 45 -52.01 -29.57 31.57
C SER A 45 -52.57 -28.56 32.56
N PRO A 46 -52.33 -27.25 32.33
CA PRO A 46 -53.21 -26.21 32.85
C PRO A 46 -53.77 -25.27 31.77
N SER A 47 -55.04 -24.89 31.96
CA SER A 47 -55.71 -23.66 31.44
C SER A 47 -55.55 -23.27 29.96
N THR A 48 -56.62 -23.51 29.18
CA THR A 48 -56.87 -22.84 27.91
C THR A 48 -57.07 -21.32 28.09
N ALA A 49 -56.05 -20.52 27.78
CA ALA A 49 -56.20 -19.09 27.51
C ALA A 49 -56.51 -18.88 26.02
N SER A 50 -57.76 -18.57 25.70
CA SER A 50 -58.18 -18.30 24.31
C SER A 50 -57.72 -16.91 23.87
N SER A 51 -56.53 -16.83 23.26
CA SER A 51 -56.20 -15.77 22.30
C SER A 51 -56.53 -16.26 20.88
N SER A 52 -56.99 -15.36 20.02
CA SER A 52 -57.32 -15.70 18.63
C SER A 52 -56.07 -15.68 17.77
N SER A 53 -55.40 -16.82 17.62
CA SER A 53 -54.33 -16.96 16.63
C SER A 53 -54.92 -16.87 15.21
N SER A 54 -54.87 -15.66 14.65
CA SER A 54 -54.76 -15.52 13.20
C SER A 54 -53.51 -16.30 12.79
N LYS A 55 -53.68 -17.43 12.10
CA LYS A 55 -52.53 -18.16 11.53
C LYS A 55 -51.70 -17.16 10.73
N LYS A 56 -50.42 -17.05 11.08
CA LYS A 56 -49.48 -16.21 10.33
C LYS A 56 -49.47 -16.70 8.87
N PRO A 57 -49.37 -15.81 7.87
CA PRO A 57 -49.10 -16.24 6.51
C PRO A 57 -47.77 -16.98 6.47
N LEU A 58 -47.63 -17.95 5.58
CA LEU A 58 -46.32 -18.52 5.28
C LEU A 58 -45.40 -17.38 4.78
N VAL A 59 -44.11 -17.46 5.08
CA VAL A 59 -43.12 -16.52 4.55
C VAL A 59 -43.07 -16.62 3.02
N GLU A 60 -43.23 -15.48 2.37
CA GLU A 60 -43.11 -15.29 0.92
C GLU A 60 -42.06 -14.19 0.68
N THR A 61 -41.22 -14.33 -0.34
CA THR A 61 -39.97 -13.56 -0.41
C THR A 61 -40.18 -12.05 -0.55
N GLU A 62 -41.08 -11.61 -1.44
CA GLU A 62 -41.40 -10.19 -1.60
C GLU A 62 -42.10 -9.63 -0.35
N ALA A 63 -42.95 -10.43 0.30
CA ALA A 63 -43.70 -10.01 1.47
C ALA A 63 -42.79 -9.77 2.70
N LEU A 64 -41.70 -10.54 2.84
CA LEU A 64 -40.69 -10.29 3.87
C LEU A 64 -39.84 -9.07 3.51
N GLN A 65 -39.34 -8.98 2.27
CA GLN A 65 -38.56 -7.82 1.77
C GLN A 65 -39.33 -6.50 1.95
N ASP A 66 -40.63 -6.47 1.65
CA ASP A 66 -41.51 -5.32 1.83
C ASP A 66 -41.61 -4.84 3.30
N THR A 67 -41.21 -5.65 4.28
CA THR A 67 -41.20 -5.27 5.70
C THR A 67 -39.86 -4.73 6.21
N ILE A 68 -38.73 -5.03 5.55
CA ILE A 68 -37.40 -4.51 5.90
C ILE A 68 -37.31 -3.02 5.52
N LYS A 69 -36.70 -2.17 6.37
CA LYS A 69 -36.59 -0.72 6.13
C LYS A 69 -35.22 -0.17 6.50
N ALA A 70 -34.60 0.58 5.60
CA ALA A 70 -33.30 1.22 5.82
C ALA A 70 -33.30 2.19 7.02
N ASP A 71 -34.42 2.86 7.30
CA ASP A 71 -34.56 3.71 8.50
C ASP A 71 -34.43 2.91 9.82
N ASN A 72 -34.85 1.64 9.85
CA ASN A 72 -34.70 0.78 11.02
C ASN A 72 -33.22 0.39 11.19
N LEU A 73 -32.57 -0.08 10.12
CA LEU A 73 -31.15 -0.44 10.13
C LEU A 73 -30.28 0.76 10.53
N LEU A 74 -30.56 1.95 9.99
CA LEU A 74 -29.88 3.21 10.32
C LEU A 74 -30.23 3.75 11.73
N ALA A 75 -31.29 3.26 12.38
CA ALA A 75 -31.52 3.49 13.81
C ALA A 75 -30.65 2.54 14.64
N ARG A 76 -30.73 1.24 14.38
CA ARG A 76 -29.93 0.21 15.07
C ARG A 76 -28.42 0.48 14.98
N ALA A 77 -27.92 0.95 13.84
CA ALA A 77 -26.50 1.28 13.66
C ALA A 77 -26.03 2.48 14.51
N LYS A 78 -26.94 3.37 14.90
CA LYS A 78 -26.63 4.46 15.85
C LYS A 78 -26.66 3.96 17.28
N ASP A 79 -27.62 3.10 17.62
CA ASP A 79 -27.67 2.45 18.93
C ASP A 79 -26.38 1.63 19.16
N LEU A 80 -25.93 0.86 18.15
CA LEU A 80 -24.67 0.11 18.17
C LEU A 80 -23.43 1.01 18.28
N TYR A 81 -23.41 2.16 17.59
CA TYR A 81 -22.33 3.15 17.75
C TYR A 81 -22.32 3.85 19.11
N ASP A 82 -23.49 4.03 19.74
CA ASP A 82 -23.57 4.52 21.12
C ASP A 82 -23.17 3.43 22.14
N ILE A 83 -23.33 2.14 21.81
CA ILE A 83 -22.83 1.00 22.60
C ILE A 83 -21.30 0.84 22.46
N ALA A 84 -20.74 0.95 21.26
CA ALA A 84 -19.29 0.84 21.03
C ALA A 84 -18.46 1.87 21.84
N LYS A 85 -19.08 2.99 22.25
CA LYS A 85 -18.44 3.99 23.13
C LYS A 85 -18.15 3.49 24.54
N LEU A 86 -18.75 2.39 24.97
CA LEU A 86 -18.40 1.77 26.26
C LEU A 86 -16.93 1.33 26.29
N GLY A 87 -16.32 1.01 25.13
CA GLY A 87 -14.89 0.76 25.00
C GLY A 87 -13.98 1.99 25.15
N GLU A 88 -14.50 3.23 25.21
CA GLU A 88 -13.68 4.45 25.27
C GLU A 88 -12.78 4.54 26.52
N GLU A 89 -13.17 3.94 27.66
CA GLU A 89 -12.34 3.98 28.88
C GLU A 89 -11.12 3.03 28.82
N GLU A 90 -11.19 1.97 28.00
CA GLU A 90 -10.12 0.98 27.83
C GLU A 90 -9.25 1.29 26.59
N TYR A 91 -9.86 1.64 25.46
CA TYR A 91 -9.19 1.81 24.16
C TYR A 91 -8.99 3.28 23.74
N ASN A 92 -9.49 4.26 24.51
CA ASN A 92 -9.49 5.70 24.18
C ASN A 92 -10.31 6.12 22.95
N HIS A 93 -11.05 5.19 22.33
CA HIS A 93 -12.03 5.44 21.28
C HIS A 93 -13.11 4.33 21.29
N PRO A 94 -14.22 4.48 20.54
CA PRO A 94 -15.24 3.44 20.44
C PRO A 94 -14.73 2.18 19.72
N THR A 95 -15.06 1.01 20.26
CA THR A 95 -14.76 -0.33 19.71
C THR A 95 -15.63 -1.42 20.36
N ARG A 96 -15.66 -2.62 19.78
CA ARG A 96 -16.27 -3.83 20.32
C ARG A 96 -15.28 -5.00 20.44
N VAL A 97 -14.01 -4.76 20.78
CA VAL A 97 -13.04 -5.84 21.08
C VAL A 97 -13.67 -6.90 21.97
N ILE A 98 -13.47 -8.18 21.63
CA ILE A 98 -14.05 -9.33 22.33
C ILE A 98 -13.94 -9.19 23.87
N GLY A 99 -15.06 -9.34 24.57
CA GLY A 99 -15.12 -9.23 26.04
C GLY A 99 -14.98 -7.82 26.64
N SER A 100 -14.73 -6.77 25.85
CA SER A 100 -14.81 -5.37 26.32
C SER A 100 -16.24 -4.97 26.65
N ASP A 101 -16.43 -3.88 27.41
CA ASP A 101 -17.78 -3.37 27.71
C ASP A 101 -18.58 -2.99 26.44
N GLY A 102 -17.91 -2.65 25.34
CA GLY A 102 -18.54 -2.41 24.03
C GLY A 102 -19.05 -3.69 23.35
N HIS A 103 -18.33 -4.81 23.51
CA HIS A 103 -18.78 -6.14 23.06
C HIS A 103 -19.90 -6.68 23.94
N LEU A 104 -19.72 -6.64 25.26
CA LEU A 104 -20.72 -7.11 26.24
C LEU A 104 -22.05 -6.34 26.11
N GLY A 105 -22.00 -5.02 25.94
CA GLY A 105 -23.19 -4.20 25.66
C GLY A 105 -23.87 -4.54 24.32
N THR A 106 -23.11 -5.04 23.34
CA THR A 106 -23.64 -5.48 22.04
C THR A 106 -24.34 -6.83 22.15
N LEU A 107 -23.75 -7.79 22.88
CA LEU A 107 -24.40 -9.05 23.24
C LEU A 107 -25.69 -8.82 24.04
N GLU A 108 -25.67 -7.93 25.04
CA GLU A 108 -26.89 -7.54 25.77
C GLU A 108 -27.94 -6.95 24.83
N TYR A 109 -27.57 -6.02 23.94
CA TYR A 109 -28.50 -5.40 23.00
C TYR A 109 -29.17 -6.42 22.07
N ILE A 110 -28.39 -7.32 21.44
CA ILE A 110 -28.89 -8.39 20.58
C ILE A 110 -29.86 -9.29 21.36
N TYR A 111 -29.45 -9.76 22.55
CA TYR A 111 -30.29 -10.62 23.39
C TYR A 111 -31.60 -9.93 23.81
N PHE A 112 -31.55 -8.67 24.24
CA PHE A 112 -32.73 -7.91 24.65
C PHE A 112 -33.65 -7.54 23.48
N GLU A 113 -33.13 -7.33 22.27
CA GLU A 113 -33.96 -7.16 21.06
C GLU A 113 -34.67 -8.46 20.69
N LEU A 114 -33.96 -9.59 20.67
CA LEU A 114 -34.55 -10.91 20.41
C LEU A 114 -35.60 -11.28 21.46
N ALA A 115 -35.34 -11.03 22.75
CA ALA A 115 -36.28 -11.32 23.83
C ALA A 115 -37.61 -10.53 23.74
N LYS A 116 -37.62 -9.38 23.05
CA LYS A 116 -38.87 -8.61 22.78
C LYS A 116 -39.76 -9.28 21.73
N LEU A 117 -39.23 -10.24 20.95
CA LEU A 117 -39.96 -10.97 19.90
C LEU A 117 -40.85 -12.10 20.46
N GLY A 118 -40.79 -12.38 21.77
CA GLY A 118 -41.69 -13.29 22.46
C GLY A 118 -41.42 -14.77 22.19
N ASP A 119 -42.47 -15.57 22.10
CA ASP A 119 -42.43 -17.04 21.96
C ASP A 119 -42.24 -17.53 20.51
N TYR A 120 -41.78 -16.67 19.60
CA TYR A 120 -41.48 -17.09 18.22
C TYR A 120 -40.11 -17.78 18.08
N TYR A 121 -39.15 -17.39 18.93
CA TYR A 121 -37.79 -17.93 18.94
C TYR A 121 -37.49 -18.68 20.24
N LYS A 122 -36.87 -19.86 20.11
CA LYS A 122 -36.03 -20.42 21.17
C LYS A 122 -34.69 -19.71 21.10
N ILE A 123 -34.43 -18.85 22.08
CA ILE A 123 -33.15 -18.13 22.24
C ILE A 123 -32.29 -18.89 23.25
N TRP A 124 -30.99 -19.05 22.97
CA TRP A 124 -30.01 -19.51 23.96
C TRP A 124 -28.66 -18.85 23.75
N ASN A 125 -27.90 -18.79 24.85
CA ASN A 125 -26.52 -18.33 24.86
C ASN A 125 -25.63 -19.57 24.90
N GLN A 126 -24.59 -19.59 24.07
CA GLN A 126 -23.52 -20.56 24.13
C GLN A 126 -22.27 -19.84 24.62
N THR A 127 -22.06 -19.91 25.94
CA THR A 127 -20.89 -19.32 26.62
C THR A 127 -19.69 -20.25 26.51
N PHE A 128 -18.52 -19.70 26.21
CA PHE A 128 -17.28 -20.47 26.05
C PHE A 128 -16.02 -19.65 26.41
N PRO A 129 -14.93 -20.32 26.81
CA PRO A 129 -13.66 -19.67 27.06
C PRO A 129 -12.96 -19.28 25.75
N ALA A 130 -12.89 -17.99 25.44
CA ALA A 130 -12.04 -17.43 24.40
C ALA A 130 -10.71 -16.95 24.99
N VAL A 131 -9.66 -16.90 24.17
CA VAL A 131 -8.38 -16.28 24.53
C VAL A 131 -8.33 -14.92 23.86
N SER A 132 -8.05 -13.87 24.62
CA SER A 132 -7.73 -12.55 24.07
C SER A 132 -6.44 -12.03 24.70
N GLY A 133 -5.66 -11.26 23.94
CA GLY A 133 -4.38 -10.74 24.42
C GLY A 133 -3.93 -9.44 23.76
N ASN A 134 -3.61 -8.45 24.59
CA ASN A 134 -3.20 -7.10 24.17
C ASN A 134 -1.78 -6.79 24.66
N VAL A 135 -0.99 -6.05 23.86
CA VAL A 135 0.38 -5.64 24.15
C VAL A 135 0.46 -4.12 24.21
N PHE A 136 0.48 -3.57 25.43
CA PHE A 136 0.43 -2.13 25.70
C PHE A 136 1.76 -1.42 25.45
N GLU A 137 2.89 -2.07 25.79
CA GLU A 137 4.23 -1.60 25.46
C GLU A 137 5.16 -2.78 25.21
N SER A 138 6.10 -2.65 24.28
CA SER A 138 7.19 -3.62 24.13
C SER A 138 8.51 -2.96 23.75
N ARG A 139 9.60 -3.50 24.27
CA ARG A 139 10.96 -3.04 23.99
C ARG A 139 11.97 -4.18 24.08
N LEU A 140 12.72 -4.37 23.00
CA LEU A 140 13.91 -5.21 22.96
C LEU A 140 15.15 -4.33 22.81
N VAL A 141 16.20 -4.64 23.57
CA VAL A 141 17.52 -4.03 23.48
C VAL A 141 18.55 -5.14 23.45
N ILE A 142 19.50 -5.09 22.52
CA ILE A 142 20.51 -6.13 22.33
C ILE A 142 21.89 -5.47 22.27
N GLY A 143 22.72 -5.75 23.27
CA GLY A 143 23.91 -4.97 23.59
C GLY A 143 23.56 -3.52 23.88
N ASN A 144 24.03 -2.61 23.02
CA ASN A 144 23.73 -1.18 23.11
C ASN A 144 22.66 -0.73 22.10
N ASP A 145 22.18 -1.65 21.26
CA ASP A 145 21.36 -1.36 20.09
C ASP A 145 19.90 -1.74 20.34
N VAL A 146 18.97 -0.94 19.79
CA VAL A 146 17.55 -1.28 19.76
C VAL A 146 17.26 -1.83 18.36
N PRO A 147 16.92 -3.13 18.22
CA PRO A 147 16.59 -3.69 16.92
C PRO A 147 15.37 -2.99 16.31
N LYS A 148 15.39 -2.74 15.00
CA LYS A 148 14.28 -2.08 14.30
C LYS A 148 13.17 -3.06 13.94
N SER A 149 13.55 -4.33 13.75
CA SER A 149 12.68 -5.43 13.36
C SER A 149 12.14 -6.23 14.56
N ALA A 150 12.30 -5.73 15.79
CA ALA A 150 11.74 -6.38 16.98
C ALA A 150 10.24 -6.09 17.10
N SER A 151 9.40 -7.12 16.96
CA SER A 151 7.97 -7.09 17.23
C SER A 151 7.65 -8.02 18.39
N PRO A 152 6.69 -7.72 19.29
CA PRO A 152 6.07 -8.74 20.13
C PRO A 152 5.31 -9.74 19.23
N MET A 153 5.12 -10.97 19.72
CA MET A 153 4.19 -11.93 19.11
C MET A 153 2.77 -11.76 19.67
N ALA A 154 1.74 -12.03 18.86
CA ALA A 154 0.37 -12.05 19.35
C ALA A 154 0.20 -13.17 20.41
N LEU A 155 -0.63 -12.90 21.42
CA LEU A 155 -0.80 -13.75 22.60
C LEU A 155 0.53 -14.02 23.38
N THR A 156 1.53 -13.14 23.27
CA THR A 156 2.70 -13.18 24.16
C THR A 156 2.33 -12.79 25.59
N PRO A 157 2.73 -13.55 26.62
CA PRO A 157 2.64 -13.06 27.99
C PRO A 157 3.62 -11.89 28.22
N PRO A 158 3.40 -11.06 29.25
CA PRO A 158 4.32 -9.99 29.64
C PRO A 158 5.69 -10.52 30.11
N THR A 159 6.69 -9.65 30.19
CA THR A 159 7.91 -9.96 30.94
C THR A 159 7.62 -10.08 32.43
N LYS A 160 8.44 -10.85 33.13
CA LYS A 160 8.18 -11.25 34.53
C LYS A 160 7.92 -10.02 35.42
N ASP A 161 6.88 -10.11 36.24
CA ASP A 161 6.44 -9.06 37.17
C ASP A 161 6.07 -7.72 36.49
N LYS A 162 5.87 -7.71 35.15
CA LYS A 162 5.77 -6.51 34.29
C LYS A 162 6.95 -5.55 34.40
N GLU A 163 8.15 -6.09 34.62
CA GLU A 163 9.42 -5.36 34.68
C GLU A 163 10.35 -5.79 33.51
N PRO A 164 11.34 -4.97 33.12
CA PRO A 164 12.37 -5.39 32.17
C PRO A 164 13.23 -6.53 32.71
N VAL A 165 13.47 -7.56 31.90
CA VAL A 165 14.31 -8.72 32.24
C VAL A 165 15.64 -8.68 31.48
N TYR A 166 16.72 -9.12 32.13
CA TYR A 166 18.10 -8.94 31.68
C TYR A 166 18.82 -10.28 31.62
N GLY A 167 19.52 -10.59 30.52
CA GLY A 167 20.30 -11.83 30.38
C GLY A 167 21.21 -11.86 29.15
N ASP A 168 22.03 -12.91 29.03
CA ASP A 168 22.70 -13.24 27.76
C ASP A 168 21.63 -13.71 26.73
N LEU A 169 21.87 -13.45 25.44
CA LEU A 169 21.24 -14.20 24.36
C LEU A 169 21.93 -15.55 24.19
N ILE A 170 21.14 -16.62 24.25
CA ILE A 170 21.62 -18.00 24.15
C ILE A 170 21.03 -18.62 22.90
N PHE A 171 21.91 -18.94 21.94
CA PHE A 171 21.56 -19.64 20.70
C PHE A 171 20.95 -21.01 21.02
N VAL A 172 19.82 -21.32 20.37
CA VAL A 172 19.11 -22.61 20.45
C VAL A 172 19.29 -23.33 19.12
N GLU A 173 19.74 -24.59 19.16
CA GLU A 173 20.04 -25.40 17.98
C GLU A 173 18.77 -26.02 17.36
N ASN A 174 18.89 -26.67 16.21
CA ASN A 174 17.82 -27.42 15.50
C ASN A 174 16.46 -26.71 15.30
N ASN A 175 16.46 -25.36 15.37
CA ASN A 175 15.27 -24.50 15.37
C ASN A 175 14.42 -24.55 16.66
N GLY A 176 14.89 -25.19 17.75
CA GLY A 176 14.23 -25.14 19.06
C GLY A 176 12.83 -25.74 19.08
N CYS A 177 12.63 -26.87 18.41
CA CYS A 177 11.34 -27.57 18.36
C CYS A 177 11.24 -28.67 19.42
N ASP A 178 12.36 -29.27 19.83
CA ASP A 178 12.43 -30.32 20.84
C ASP A 178 13.04 -29.80 22.15
N ALA A 179 12.62 -30.36 23.28
CA ALA A 179 13.16 -30.01 24.60
C ALA A 179 14.68 -30.23 24.73
N SER A 180 15.27 -31.08 23.88
CA SER A 180 16.71 -31.34 23.79
C SER A 180 17.51 -30.22 23.12
N ASP A 181 16.87 -29.34 22.35
CA ASP A 181 17.53 -28.26 21.61
C ASP A 181 18.01 -27.12 22.50
N TYR A 182 17.45 -27.03 23.72
CA TYR A 182 17.63 -25.93 24.66
C TYR A 182 18.79 -26.23 25.61
N PRO A 183 19.98 -25.62 25.43
CA PRO A 183 21.13 -25.90 26.29
C PRO A 183 20.87 -25.36 27.69
N SER A 184 21.42 -26.03 28.72
CA SER A 184 21.24 -25.64 30.13
C SER A 184 21.73 -24.22 30.49
N LYS A 185 22.50 -23.56 29.60
CA LYS A 185 22.86 -22.13 29.72
C LYS A 185 21.67 -21.19 29.49
N VAL A 186 20.60 -21.61 28.80
CA VAL A 186 19.41 -20.78 28.55
C VAL A 186 18.66 -20.41 29.84
N LYS A 187 18.85 -21.20 30.90
CA LYS A 187 18.20 -20.98 32.20
C LYS A 187 18.62 -19.66 32.83
N GLY A 188 17.67 -18.76 33.04
CA GLY A 188 17.89 -17.40 33.53
C GLY A 188 18.37 -16.41 32.47
N ASN A 189 18.34 -16.79 31.18
CA ASN A 189 18.82 -16.01 30.04
C ASN A 189 17.74 -15.94 28.93
N ILE A 190 18.02 -15.21 27.85
CA ILE A 190 17.07 -15.00 26.75
C ILE A 190 17.35 -16.03 25.65
N ALA A 191 16.32 -16.80 25.28
CA ALA A 191 16.43 -17.83 24.25
C ALA A 191 16.43 -17.19 22.85
N PHE A 192 17.44 -17.50 22.03
CA PHE A 192 17.57 -16.98 20.67
C PHE A 192 17.35 -18.13 19.66
N ILE A 193 16.15 -18.19 19.11
CA ILE A 193 15.57 -19.38 18.46
C ILE A 193 15.31 -19.09 16.98
N ARG A 194 15.64 -20.02 16.08
CA ARG A 194 15.35 -19.84 14.65
C ARG A 194 13.88 -20.09 14.31
N ARG A 195 13.29 -19.27 13.42
CA ARG A 195 12.05 -19.62 12.70
C ARG A 195 12.21 -20.99 12.01
N GLY A 196 11.20 -21.85 12.09
CA GLY A 196 11.29 -23.23 11.61
C GLY A 196 9.91 -23.88 11.52
N THR A 197 9.88 -25.22 11.43
CA THR A 197 8.68 -26.01 11.11
C THR A 197 7.65 -26.14 12.24
N CYS A 198 8.06 -26.00 13.51
CA CYS A 198 7.14 -26.00 14.65
C CYS A 198 6.57 -24.60 14.94
N ALA A 199 5.35 -24.57 15.50
CA ALA A 199 4.63 -23.35 15.86
C ALA A 199 5.39 -22.47 16.87
N PHE A 200 5.10 -21.16 16.86
CA PHE A 200 5.78 -20.19 17.73
C PHE A 200 5.50 -20.42 19.22
N GLY A 201 4.26 -20.79 19.58
CA GLY A 201 3.90 -21.20 20.94
C GLY A 201 4.80 -22.31 21.48
N ALA A 202 4.97 -23.40 20.72
CA ALA A 202 5.85 -24.50 21.09
C ALA A 202 7.31 -24.05 21.35
N LYS A 203 7.84 -23.10 20.57
CA LYS A 203 9.19 -22.52 20.79
C LYS A 203 9.25 -21.73 22.10
N SER A 204 8.26 -20.88 22.36
CA SER A 204 8.11 -20.13 23.62
C SER A 204 8.01 -21.08 24.81
N GLU A 205 7.21 -22.13 24.68
CA GLU A 205 6.95 -23.12 25.71
C GLU A 205 8.20 -23.95 26.08
N GLN A 206 8.93 -24.46 25.08
CA GLN A 206 10.17 -25.21 25.35
C GLN A 206 11.26 -24.30 25.94
N ALA A 207 11.31 -23.01 25.53
CA ALA A 207 12.19 -22.03 26.15
C ALA A 207 11.86 -21.80 27.64
N GLY A 208 10.57 -21.65 27.98
CA GLY A 208 10.12 -21.51 29.37
C GLY A 208 10.37 -22.76 30.20
N LYS A 209 10.10 -23.95 29.66
CA LYS A 209 10.42 -25.25 30.30
C LYS A 209 11.92 -25.44 30.55
N ALA A 210 12.78 -24.94 29.66
CA ALA A 210 14.23 -24.88 29.86
C ALA A 210 14.67 -23.78 30.86
N GLY A 211 13.76 -22.87 31.23
CA GLY A 211 13.95 -21.83 32.23
C GLY A 211 14.45 -20.49 31.69
N ALA A 212 14.24 -20.20 30.40
CA ALA A 212 14.51 -18.89 29.82
C ALA A 212 13.60 -17.80 30.42
N ILE A 213 14.07 -16.55 30.42
CA ILE A 213 13.34 -15.38 30.97
C ILE A 213 12.59 -14.57 29.90
N ALA A 214 12.97 -14.72 28.64
CA ALA A 214 12.27 -14.24 27.45
C ALA A 214 12.76 -15.07 26.24
N ALA A 215 12.05 -15.00 25.12
CA ALA A 215 12.43 -15.60 23.85
C ALA A 215 12.49 -14.55 22.73
N VAL A 216 13.37 -14.79 21.76
CA VAL A 216 13.49 -14.01 20.53
C VAL A 216 13.58 -14.99 19.37
N VAL A 217 12.50 -15.10 18.60
CA VAL A 217 12.42 -15.95 17.40
C VAL A 217 12.87 -15.15 16.19
N TYR A 218 14.03 -15.47 15.64
CA TYR A 218 14.62 -14.73 14.53
C TYR A 218 14.43 -15.42 13.17
N ASN A 219 14.33 -14.63 12.11
CA ASN A 219 14.37 -15.11 10.72
C ASN A 219 15.79 -15.05 10.13
N TYR A 220 16.01 -15.69 8.97
CA TYR A 220 17.19 -15.41 8.12
C TYR A 220 16.88 -14.39 7.01
N GLU A 221 15.63 -14.29 6.54
CA GLU A 221 15.19 -13.16 5.70
C GLU A 221 15.17 -11.85 6.51
N THR A 222 15.29 -10.70 5.83
CA THR A 222 15.35 -9.37 6.46
C THR A 222 14.05 -8.98 7.18
N GLU A 223 12.92 -9.55 6.75
CA GLU A 223 11.57 -9.31 7.27
C GLU A 223 11.42 -9.69 8.76
N THR A 224 10.71 -8.83 9.52
CA THR A 224 10.29 -9.10 10.90
C THR A 224 9.45 -10.37 10.99
N VAL A 225 9.72 -11.23 11.98
CA VAL A 225 8.81 -12.33 12.31
C VAL A 225 7.57 -11.77 13.02
N HIS A 226 6.43 -11.83 12.35
CA HIS A 226 5.12 -11.69 13.00
C HIS A 226 4.46 -13.08 13.13
N GLY A 227 3.61 -13.24 14.14
CA GLY A 227 2.91 -14.51 14.42
C GLY A 227 2.30 -14.54 15.82
N THR A 228 1.41 -15.50 16.05
CA THR A 228 0.78 -15.76 17.35
C THR A 228 1.45 -16.92 18.09
N LEU A 229 1.44 -16.89 19.42
CA LEU A 229 1.77 -18.06 20.24
C LEU A 229 0.64 -19.10 20.27
N GLY A 230 -0.57 -18.76 19.81
CA GLY A 230 -1.73 -19.64 19.88
C GLY A 230 -2.20 -19.87 21.32
N THR A 231 -2.69 -21.08 21.61
CA THR A 231 -3.23 -21.45 22.93
C THR A 231 -2.21 -21.17 24.06
N PRO A 232 -2.56 -20.36 25.08
CA PRO A 232 -1.64 -20.02 26.16
C PRO A 232 -1.24 -21.26 26.99
N SER A 233 0.07 -21.46 27.15
CA SER A 233 0.64 -22.43 28.10
C SER A 233 1.22 -21.69 29.31
N PRO A 234 1.15 -22.24 30.55
CA PRO A 234 1.81 -21.66 31.72
C PRO A 234 3.34 -21.59 31.59
N ASP A 235 3.93 -22.32 30.63
CA ASP A 235 5.35 -22.27 30.29
C ASP A 235 5.66 -21.30 29.12
N HIS A 236 4.67 -20.57 28.56
CA HIS A 236 4.96 -19.48 27.62
C HIS A 236 5.69 -18.32 28.32
N ILE A 237 6.61 -17.68 27.61
CA ILE A 237 7.38 -16.53 28.08
C ILE A 237 7.30 -15.37 27.09
N ALA A 238 7.63 -14.16 27.54
CA ALA A 238 7.67 -12.96 26.71
C ALA A 238 8.48 -13.20 25.43
N THR A 239 7.83 -13.20 24.27
CA THR A 239 8.41 -13.64 23.00
C THR A 239 8.36 -12.52 21.96
N PHE A 240 9.53 -12.16 21.46
CA PHE A 240 9.68 -11.29 20.29
C PHE A 240 9.89 -12.09 19.01
N GLY A 241 9.38 -11.58 17.90
CA GLY A 241 9.93 -11.86 16.59
C GLY A 241 11.05 -10.88 16.23
N LEU A 242 12.02 -11.31 15.42
CA LEU A 242 13.16 -10.50 14.98
C LEU A 242 13.51 -10.77 13.51
N GLY A 243 13.75 -9.71 12.74
CA GLY A 243 14.21 -9.82 11.35
C GLY A 243 15.68 -10.19 11.21
N GLY A 244 16.02 -10.79 10.08
CA GLY A 244 17.35 -11.36 9.80
C GLY A 244 18.49 -10.34 9.83
N ASP A 245 18.24 -9.08 9.46
CA ASP A 245 19.27 -8.02 9.48
C ASP A 245 19.70 -7.63 10.90
N ASP A 246 18.78 -7.59 11.86
CA ASP A 246 19.13 -7.38 13.27
C ASP A 246 19.68 -8.68 13.89
N ALA A 247 19.23 -9.86 13.42
CA ALA A 247 19.69 -11.16 13.91
C ALA A 247 21.12 -11.52 13.49
N LYS A 248 21.51 -11.24 12.24
CA LYS A 248 22.82 -11.56 11.65
C LYS A 248 24.03 -11.06 12.47
N PRO A 249 24.11 -9.79 12.92
CA PRO A 249 25.22 -9.32 13.76
C PRO A 249 25.19 -9.90 15.19
N ILE A 250 24.09 -10.52 15.63
CA ILE A 250 24.00 -11.27 16.89
C ILE A 250 24.55 -12.69 16.67
N LEU A 251 24.07 -13.37 15.64
CA LEU A 251 24.54 -14.70 15.21
C LEU A 251 26.05 -14.73 15.03
N GLU A 252 26.62 -13.72 14.37
CA GLU A 252 28.08 -13.58 14.22
C GLU A 252 28.83 -13.46 15.55
N LYS A 253 28.27 -12.75 16.54
CA LYS A 253 28.89 -12.60 17.87
C LYS A 253 28.85 -13.93 18.63
N LEU A 254 27.67 -14.57 18.66
CA LEU A 254 27.43 -15.84 19.34
C LEU A 254 28.26 -16.98 18.73
N GLY A 255 28.27 -17.12 17.40
CA GLY A 255 29.08 -18.11 16.68
C GLY A 255 30.59 -17.90 16.83
N LYS A 256 31.03 -16.65 17.07
CA LYS A 256 32.43 -16.32 17.43
C LYS A 256 32.70 -16.47 18.94
N GLY A 257 31.83 -17.15 19.67
CA GLY A 257 31.96 -17.48 21.09
C GLY A 257 31.81 -16.30 22.06
N LYS A 258 31.26 -15.17 21.61
CA LYS A 258 31.08 -13.97 22.45
C LYS A 258 29.68 -13.96 23.05
N SER A 259 29.57 -13.62 24.33
CA SER A 259 28.28 -13.20 24.90
C SER A 259 27.75 -11.97 24.19
N VAL A 260 26.42 -11.90 24.11
CA VAL A 260 25.66 -10.71 23.75
C VAL A 260 24.61 -10.56 24.83
N ASP A 261 24.70 -9.49 25.62
CA ASP A 261 23.71 -9.11 26.61
C ASP A 261 22.45 -8.56 25.93
N ALA A 262 21.30 -8.72 26.58
CA ALA A 262 20.03 -8.18 26.09
C ALA A 262 19.08 -7.84 27.24
N ILE A 263 18.18 -6.90 26.96
CA ILE A 263 17.09 -6.47 27.83
C ILE A 263 15.79 -6.68 27.05
N ALA A 264 14.88 -7.47 27.60
CA ALA A 264 13.53 -7.66 27.07
C ALA A 264 12.52 -7.01 28.02
N TYR A 265 11.55 -6.31 27.47
CA TYR A 265 10.41 -5.74 28.20
C TYR A 265 9.14 -5.88 27.37
N ILE A 266 8.09 -6.47 27.95
CA ILE A 266 6.76 -6.50 27.36
C ILE A 266 5.77 -6.23 28.49
N ASP A 267 5.01 -5.13 28.38
CA ASP A 267 3.74 -5.00 29.08
C ASP A 267 2.64 -5.54 28.15
N ALA A 268 2.13 -6.70 28.52
CA ALA A 268 1.01 -7.37 27.87
C ALA A 268 0.06 -7.96 28.91
N VAL A 269 -1.13 -8.31 28.47
CA VAL A 269 -2.10 -9.14 29.18
C VAL A 269 -2.57 -10.21 28.19
N VAL A 270 -2.61 -11.47 28.63
CA VAL A 270 -3.24 -12.57 27.90
C VAL A 270 -4.19 -13.23 28.88
N ASN A 271 -5.49 -13.14 28.59
CA ASN A 271 -6.56 -13.63 29.44
C ASN A 271 -7.34 -14.72 28.70
N THR A 272 -7.77 -15.74 29.44
CA THR A 272 -8.97 -16.49 29.05
C THR A 272 -10.18 -15.71 29.57
N ILE A 273 -11.05 -15.29 28.66
CA ILE A 273 -12.32 -14.61 28.95
C ILE A 273 -13.47 -15.56 28.66
N GLU A 274 -14.56 -15.50 29.43
CA GLU A 274 -15.80 -16.17 29.07
C GLU A 274 -16.58 -15.24 28.12
N THR A 275 -16.64 -15.60 26.85
CA THR A 275 -17.43 -14.91 25.81
C THR A 275 -18.68 -15.71 25.47
N THR A 276 -19.52 -15.26 24.55
CA THR A 276 -20.81 -15.92 24.26
C THR A 276 -21.31 -15.70 22.84
N ASN A 277 -21.57 -16.79 22.12
CA ASN A 277 -22.42 -16.76 20.93
C ASN A 277 -23.90 -16.64 21.35
N ILE A 278 -24.70 -15.84 20.63
CA ILE A 278 -26.15 -15.76 20.82
C ILE A 278 -26.83 -16.49 19.66
N LEU A 279 -27.78 -17.37 19.97
CA LEU A 279 -28.50 -18.15 18.96
C LEU A 279 -30.01 -18.03 19.14
N ALA A 280 -30.75 -17.86 18.04
CA ALA A 280 -32.20 -17.76 18.01
C ALA A 280 -32.79 -18.62 16.88
N GLN A 281 -33.47 -19.72 17.24
CA GLN A 281 -34.12 -20.63 16.29
C GLN A 281 -35.65 -20.51 16.37
N THR A 282 -36.34 -20.48 15.23
CA THR A 282 -37.82 -20.51 15.19
C THR A 282 -38.39 -21.74 15.89
N ILE A 283 -39.48 -21.57 16.65
CA ILE A 283 -40.22 -22.69 17.27
C ILE A 283 -41.14 -23.39 16.25
N GLU A 284 -41.56 -22.68 15.20
CA GLU A 284 -42.21 -23.26 14.02
C GLU A 284 -41.17 -23.63 12.94
N GLY A 285 -41.54 -24.55 12.03
CA GLY A 285 -40.68 -25.11 10.99
C GLY A 285 -40.19 -26.52 11.31
N ASP A 286 -39.60 -27.18 10.32
CA ASP A 286 -38.94 -28.48 10.43
C ASP A 286 -37.61 -28.35 11.20
N PRO A 287 -37.47 -28.96 12.41
CA PRO A 287 -36.27 -28.84 13.23
C PRO A 287 -35.08 -29.65 12.70
N ASP A 288 -35.30 -30.66 11.86
CA ASP A 288 -34.27 -31.53 11.32
C ASP A 288 -33.77 -31.06 9.92
N ASN A 289 -34.20 -29.87 9.49
CA ASN A 289 -33.88 -29.25 8.21
C ASN A 289 -33.85 -27.72 8.37
N CYS A 290 -32.77 -27.20 8.98
CA CYS A 290 -32.65 -25.79 9.35
C CYS A 290 -31.90 -24.95 8.32
N VAL A 291 -32.42 -23.76 8.05
CA VAL A 291 -31.72 -22.68 7.33
C VAL A 291 -31.01 -21.83 8.38
N MET A 292 -29.67 -21.78 8.36
CA MET A 292 -28.89 -21.04 9.35
C MET A 292 -28.23 -19.80 8.73
N LEU A 293 -28.27 -18.68 9.46
CA LEU A 293 -27.76 -17.37 9.05
C LEU A 293 -26.87 -16.80 10.17
N GLY A 294 -25.70 -16.26 9.85
CA GLY A 294 -24.72 -15.76 10.84
C GLY A 294 -23.97 -14.50 10.43
N GLY A 295 -23.17 -14.00 11.38
CA GLY A 295 -22.35 -12.78 11.36
C GLY A 295 -21.83 -12.51 12.77
N HIS A 296 -20.72 -11.78 12.94
CA HIS A 296 -20.04 -11.66 14.24
C HIS A 296 -20.41 -10.38 15.02
N SER A 297 -20.15 -10.37 16.33
CA SER A 297 -20.65 -9.34 17.27
C SER A 297 -19.58 -8.44 17.88
N ASP A 298 -18.33 -8.89 17.87
CA ASP A 298 -17.12 -8.16 18.26
C ASP A 298 -16.59 -7.26 17.13
N SER A 299 -15.39 -6.70 17.28
CA SER A 299 -14.65 -5.96 16.23
C SER A 299 -13.17 -5.79 16.61
N VAL A 300 -12.31 -5.46 15.64
CA VAL A 300 -10.92 -5.04 15.86
C VAL A 300 -10.79 -3.87 16.85
N ALA A 301 -9.60 -3.76 17.43
CA ALA A 301 -9.23 -2.72 18.39
C ALA A 301 -9.03 -1.33 17.76
N GLU A 302 -9.05 -1.19 16.43
CA GLU A 302 -8.79 0.06 15.71
C GLU A 302 -10.03 0.94 15.50
N GLY A 303 -11.25 0.43 15.72
CA GLY A 303 -12.46 1.18 15.38
C GLY A 303 -13.77 0.63 15.94
N PRO A 304 -14.91 1.31 15.65
CA PRO A 304 -16.22 1.01 16.24
C PRO A 304 -16.95 -0.19 15.62
N GLY A 305 -16.35 -0.85 14.63
CA GLY A 305 -16.91 -2.01 13.92
C GLY A 305 -18.29 -1.80 13.25
N ILE A 306 -18.71 -0.58 12.89
CA ILE A 306 -20.12 -0.38 12.47
C ILE A 306 -20.45 -1.00 11.10
N ASN A 307 -19.44 -1.23 10.26
CA ASN A 307 -19.58 -2.08 9.08
C ASN A 307 -19.32 -3.56 9.41
N ASP A 308 -18.41 -3.80 10.34
CA ASP A 308 -17.47 -4.92 10.39
C ASP A 308 -17.48 -5.49 11.83
N ASP A 309 -18.20 -6.59 12.09
CA ASP A 309 -19.54 -6.82 11.52
C ASP A 309 -20.67 -6.16 12.34
N GLY A 310 -20.70 -4.84 12.33
CA GLY A 310 -21.86 -4.10 12.83
C GLY A 310 -23.06 -4.13 11.89
N SER A 311 -22.96 -4.68 10.67
CA SER A 311 -23.94 -4.46 9.62
C SER A 311 -24.70 -5.72 9.17
N GLY A 312 -24.04 -6.87 9.08
CA GLY A 312 -24.61 -8.21 9.10
C GLY A 312 -25.36 -8.48 10.40
N SER A 313 -24.71 -8.36 11.56
CA SER A 313 -25.31 -8.45 12.90
C SER A 313 -26.67 -7.74 13.00
N LEU A 314 -26.75 -6.50 12.53
CA LEU A 314 -27.97 -5.69 12.58
C LEU A 314 -28.98 -6.02 11.49
N SER A 315 -28.52 -6.50 10.32
CA SER A 315 -29.38 -7.00 9.25
C SER A 315 -30.08 -8.29 9.66
N LEU A 316 -29.34 -9.25 10.25
CA LEU A 316 -29.87 -10.47 10.85
C LEU A 316 -30.93 -10.15 11.91
N LEU A 317 -30.66 -9.18 12.79
CA LEU A 317 -31.56 -8.79 13.88
C LEU A 317 -32.86 -8.15 13.36
N GLU A 318 -32.76 -7.37 12.28
CA GLU A 318 -33.93 -6.80 11.60
C GLU A 318 -34.73 -7.88 10.83
N ILE A 319 -34.06 -8.79 10.12
CA ILE A 319 -34.72 -9.94 9.45
C ILE A 319 -35.45 -10.81 10.48
N ALA A 320 -34.80 -11.15 11.60
CA ALA A 320 -35.42 -11.89 12.69
C ALA A 320 -36.63 -11.14 13.28
N THR A 321 -36.51 -9.83 13.50
CA THR A 321 -37.61 -8.97 13.94
C THR A 321 -38.80 -9.03 12.98
N GLN A 322 -38.58 -8.94 11.67
CA GLN A 322 -39.65 -8.96 10.67
C GLN A 322 -40.24 -10.36 10.43
N LEU A 323 -39.44 -11.42 10.50
CA LEU A 323 -39.86 -12.81 10.27
C LEU A 323 -40.95 -13.25 11.26
N THR A 324 -40.99 -12.66 12.46
CA THR A 324 -42.07 -12.86 13.47
C THR A 324 -43.49 -12.67 12.93
N LYS A 325 -43.69 -11.97 11.80
CA LYS A 325 -44.98 -11.76 11.15
C LYS A 325 -45.48 -12.98 10.37
N PHE A 326 -44.60 -13.94 10.09
CA PHE A 326 -44.82 -15.09 9.20
C PHE A 326 -44.67 -16.43 9.94
N SER A 327 -45.10 -17.52 9.31
CA SER A 327 -44.69 -18.88 9.64
C SER A 327 -43.68 -19.41 8.63
N VAL A 328 -42.94 -20.47 8.98
CA VAL A 328 -41.85 -21.04 8.18
C VAL A 328 -42.04 -22.54 7.95
N ASN A 329 -41.53 -23.08 6.84
CA ASN A 329 -41.56 -24.51 6.53
C ASN A 329 -40.38 -25.26 7.16
N ASN A 330 -39.17 -24.73 6.96
CA ASN A 330 -37.92 -25.17 7.57
C ASN A 330 -37.72 -24.37 8.87
N CYS A 331 -36.98 -24.87 9.87
CA CYS A 331 -36.56 -23.97 10.94
C CYS A 331 -35.57 -22.91 10.40
N VAL A 332 -35.62 -21.71 10.97
CA VAL A 332 -34.65 -20.64 10.68
C VAL A 332 -33.88 -20.36 11.96
N ARG A 333 -32.56 -20.45 11.90
CA ARG A 333 -31.64 -20.23 13.03
C ARG A 333 -30.74 -19.04 12.71
N PHE A 334 -30.82 -18.00 13.52
CA PHE A 334 -29.90 -16.87 13.51
C PHE A 334 -28.82 -17.12 14.56
N ALA A 335 -27.58 -16.78 14.25
CA ALA A 335 -26.47 -16.75 15.19
C ALA A 335 -25.75 -15.39 15.14
N TRP A 336 -25.20 -15.01 16.29
CA TRP A 336 -24.25 -13.91 16.42
C TRP A 336 -23.01 -14.49 17.09
N TRP A 337 -21.92 -14.50 16.34
CA TRP A 337 -20.65 -15.10 16.75
C TRP A 337 -19.81 -14.13 17.59
N ALA A 338 -18.85 -14.65 18.35
CA ALA A 338 -17.92 -13.84 19.13
C ALA A 338 -16.50 -14.39 19.01
N GLY A 339 -15.52 -13.53 18.80
CA GLY A 339 -14.13 -13.93 18.58
C GLY A 339 -13.86 -14.41 17.15
N GLU A 340 -14.59 -13.87 16.16
CA GLU A 340 -14.21 -13.99 14.75
C GLU A 340 -12.78 -13.42 14.57
N GLU A 341 -12.59 -12.21 15.07
CA GLU A 341 -11.38 -11.37 14.91
C GLU A 341 -10.12 -11.98 15.57
N GLU A 342 -10.28 -12.84 16.57
CA GLU A 342 -9.21 -13.60 17.23
C GLU A 342 -8.94 -14.97 16.54
N GLY A 343 -9.69 -15.29 15.48
CA GLY A 343 -9.58 -16.49 14.66
C GLY A 343 -10.78 -17.44 14.75
N LEU A 344 -11.97 -16.99 14.32
CA LEU A 344 -13.20 -17.79 14.13
C LEU A 344 -13.68 -18.57 15.39
N LEU A 345 -13.32 -18.08 16.59
CA LEU A 345 -13.47 -18.83 17.84
C LEU A 345 -14.93 -19.19 18.14
N GLY A 346 -15.87 -18.32 17.76
CA GLY A 346 -17.31 -18.48 17.97
C GLY A 346 -17.92 -19.57 17.09
N SER A 347 -17.71 -19.52 15.78
CA SER A 347 -18.23 -20.52 14.85
C SER A 347 -17.57 -21.88 15.02
N ASP A 348 -16.24 -21.93 15.22
CA ASP A 348 -15.54 -23.19 15.46
C ASP A 348 -16.03 -23.87 16.73
N TYR A 349 -16.14 -23.12 17.85
CA TYR A 349 -16.70 -23.68 19.08
C TYR A 349 -18.15 -24.15 18.89
N TYR A 350 -18.94 -23.49 18.05
CA TYR A 350 -20.33 -23.92 17.79
C TYR A 350 -20.39 -25.28 17.11
N VAL A 351 -19.60 -25.50 16.06
CA VAL A 351 -19.64 -26.73 15.27
C VAL A 351 -18.93 -27.88 16.00
N ASP A 352 -17.80 -27.62 16.69
CA ASP A 352 -17.00 -28.64 17.41
C ASP A 352 -17.73 -29.29 18.60
N VAL A 353 -18.61 -28.55 19.31
CA VAL A 353 -19.32 -29.10 20.49
C VAL A 353 -20.66 -29.75 20.16
N LEU A 354 -21.12 -29.66 18.92
CA LEU A 354 -22.33 -30.34 18.47
C LEU A 354 -22.02 -31.75 17.93
N PRO A 355 -22.88 -32.75 18.20
CA PRO A 355 -22.78 -34.03 17.52
C PRO A 355 -22.94 -33.84 16.01
N GLU A 356 -22.21 -34.65 15.22
CA GLU A 356 -22.34 -34.71 13.76
C GLU A 356 -23.80 -34.80 13.29
N GLU A 357 -24.62 -35.61 13.97
CA GLU A 357 -26.04 -35.79 13.66
C GLU A 357 -26.92 -34.53 13.92
N GLU A 358 -26.46 -33.59 14.74
CA GLU A 358 -27.12 -32.28 14.93
C GLU A 358 -26.56 -31.22 13.95
N ASN A 359 -25.26 -31.29 13.63
CA ASN A 359 -24.63 -30.46 12.59
C ASN A 359 -25.26 -30.72 11.22
N GLN A 360 -25.49 -31.99 10.84
CA GLN A 360 -26.12 -32.38 9.57
C GLN A 360 -27.61 -31.99 9.46
N LYS A 361 -28.25 -31.46 10.51
CA LYS A 361 -29.59 -30.82 10.42
C LYS A 361 -29.51 -29.38 9.91
N ILE A 362 -28.32 -28.78 9.89
CA ILE A 362 -28.09 -27.47 9.27
C ILE A 362 -28.01 -27.72 7.77
N ARG A 363 -29.12 -27.44 7.07
CA ARG A 363 -29.22 -27.69 5.63
C ARG A 363 -28.33 -26.75 4.82
N LEU A 364 -28.12 -25.55 5.33
CA LEU A 364 -27.18 -24.56 4.80
C LEU A 364 -26.79 -23.58 5.92
N PHE A 365 -25.59 -23.04 5.82
CA PHE A 365 -25.18 -21.84 6.53
C PHE A 365 -24.95 -20.70 5.54
N MET A 366 -25.34 -19.48 5.90
CA MET A 366 -25.06 -18.27 5.14
C MET A 366 -24.53 -17.20 6.08
N ASP A 367 -23.28 -16.80 5.86
CA ASP A 367 -22.67 -15.65 6.51
C ASP A 367 -23.11 -14.34 5.87
N TYR A 368 -23.00 -13.27 6.66
CA TYR A 368 -23.26 -11.90 6.25
C TYR A 368 -22.28 -11.00 6.98
N ASP A 369 -21.29 -10.49 6.26
CA ASP A 369 -20.29 -9.58 6.78
C ASP A 369 -20.27 -8.28 5.97
N MET A 370 -19.81 -7.18 6.57
CA MET A 370 -19.45 -5.92 5.90
C MET A 370 -20.54 -5.27 5.02
N LEU A 371 -21.81 -5.68 5.15
CA LEU A 371 -22.98 -5.27 4.37
C LEU A 371 -23.28 -3.74 4.31
N GLY A 372 -22.74 -2.94 5.24
CA GLY A 372 -23.19 -1.57 5.53
C GLY A 372 -22.55 -0.44 4.73
N SER A 373 -21.64 -0.74 3.79
CA SER A 373 -20.66 0.24 3.30
C SER A 373 -21.30 1.40 2.51
N PRO A 374 -20.93 2.68 2.78
CA PRO A 374 -21.39 3.82 1.98
C PRO A 374 -20.74 3.89 0.59
N ASN A 375 -19.80 3.00 0.28
CA ASN A 375 -19.13 2.85 -1.02
C ASN A 375 -19.10 1.35 -1.41
N TYR A 376 -20.24 0.67 -1.27
CA TYR A 376 -20.39 -0.78 -1.42
C TYR A 376 -20.15 -1.30 -2.85
N ALA A 377 -19.75 -2.57 -2.93
CA ALA A 377 -19.94 -3.45 -4.08
C ALA A 377 -21.12 -4.38 -3.87
N TYR A 378 -21.62 -4.99 -4.94
CA TYR A 378 -22.36 -6.26 -4.81
C TYR A 378 -21.34 -7.38 -4.99
N GLN A 379 -20.63 -7.74 -3.92
CA GLN A 379 -19.71 -8.88 -3.91
C GLN A 379 -20.45 -10.14 -3.45
N VAL A 380 -20.01 -11.29 -3.98
CA VAL A 380 -20.47 -12.63 -3.61
C VAL A 380 -19.24 -13.51 -3.55
N TYR A 381 -19.10 -14.29 -2.49
CA TYR A 381 -18.02 -15.26 -2.42
C TYR A 381 -18.20 -16.38 -3.46
N ASN A 382 -17.14 -16.71 -4.19
CA ASN A 382 -17.20 -17.67 -5.30
C ASN A 382 -17.15 -19.13 -4.85
N ALA A 383 -18.08 -19.53 -4.00
CA ALA A 383 -18.24 -20.92 -3.60
C ALA A 383 -18.63 -21.79 -4.82
N THR A 384 -18.00 -22.97 -4.95
CA THR A 384 -18.33 -23.94 -6.01
C THR A 384 -18.43 -25.35 -5.43
N ASN A 385 -19.32 -26.17 -5.99
CA ASN A 385 -19.51 -27.56 -5.56
C ASN A 385 -18.34 -28.49 -5.97
N ALA A 386 -17.31 -27.94 -6.62
CA ALA A 386 -16.08 -28.64 -6.99
C ALA A 386 -15.03 -28.67 -5.86
N VAL A 387 -15.09 -27.73 -4.91
CA VAL A 387 -14.17 -27.63 -3.76
C VAL A 387 -14.87 -27.50 -2.41
N ASN A 388 -16.16 -27.09 -2.39
CA ASN A 388 -16.96 -26.91 -1.18
C ASN A 388 -18.14 -27.91 -1.13
N PRO A 389 -18.82 -28.08 0.02
CA PRO A 389 -19.93 -29.02 0.14
C PRO A 389 -21.11 -28.72 -0.79
N THR A 390 -21.74 -29.77 -1.34
CA THR A 390 -22.77 -29.67 -2.38
C THR A 390 -24.00 -28.89 -1.92
N GLY A 391 -24.21 -27.73 -2.54
CA GLY A 391 -25.21 -26.74 -2.14
C GLY A 391 -24.60 -25.33 -2.05
N SER A 392 -23.29 -25.24 -1.83
CA SER A 392 -22.57 -23.97 -1.70
C SER A 392 -22.60 -23.15 -2.99
N GLU A 393 -22.57 -23.83 -4.15
CA GLU A 393 -22.72 -23.17 -5.45
C GLU A 393 -24.15 -22.67 -5.70
N GLU A 394 -25.16 -23.42 -5.25
CA GLU A 394 -26.56 -22.99 -5.31
C GLU A 394 -26.87 -21.81 -4.37
N LEU A 395 -26.12 -21.65 -3.27
CA LEU A 395 -26.17 -20.45 -2.42
C LEU A 395 -25.60 -19.21 -3.12
N ARG A 396 -24.41 -19.35 -3.73
CA ARG A 396 -23.82 -18.30 -4.59
C ARG A 396 -24.78 -17.92 -5.70
N ASP A 397 -25.32 -18.91 -6.40
CA ASP A 397 -26.18 -18.71 -7.57
C ASP A 397 -27.54 -18.08 -7.22
N LEU A 398 -28.07 -18.32 -6.01
CA LEU A 398 -29.27 -17.64 -5.50
C LEU A 398 -29.12 -16.11 -5.48
N TYR A 399 -28.01 -15.60 -4.96
CA TYR A 399 -27.73 -14.15 -4.92
C TYR A 399 -27.39 -13.59 -6.29
N VAL A 400 -26.54 -14.29 -7.03
CA VAL A 400 -26.19 -13.99 -8.41
C VAL A 400 -27.43 -13.85 -9.31
N ASP A 401 -28.41 -14.75 -9.20
CA ASP A 401 -29.65 -14.66 -9.98
C ASP A 401 -30.61 -13.60 -9.43
N TRP A 402 -30.61 -13.31 -8.12
CA TRP A 402 -31.33 -12.15 -7.57
C TRP A 402 -30.78 -10.82 -8.11
N TYR A 403 -29.45 -10.65 -8.18
CA TYR A 403 -28.84 -9.45 -8.78
C TYR A 403 -29.17 -9.32 -10.27
N LYS A 404 -29.05 -10.41 -11.05
CA LYS A 404 -29.46 -10.43 -12.48
C LYS A 404 -30.94 -10.07 -12.65
N ALA A 405 -31.83 -10.56 -11.79
CA ALA A 405 -33.27 -10.27 -11.85
C ALA A 405 -33.62 -8.79 -11.57
N HIS A 406 -32.71 -8.04 -10.95
CA HIS A 406 -32.86 -6.62 -10.63
C HIS A 406 -31.96 -5.70 -11.48
N ASP A 407 -31.37 -6.21 -12.58
CA ASP A 407 -30.41 -5.50 -13.44
C ASP A 407 -29.16 -4.96 -12.69
N LEU A 408 -28.77 -5.61 -11.58
CA LEU A 408 -27.62 -5.23 -10.76
C LEU A 408 -26.34 -5.97 -11.19
N ALA A 409 -25.24 -5.23 -11.29
CA ALA A 409 -23.92 -5.78 -11.59
C ALA A 409 -23.22 -6.23 -10.30
N TYR A 410 -22.77 -7.49 -10.26
CA TYR A 410 -22.08 -8.10 -9.14
C TYR A 410 -20.66 -8.55 -9.53
N THR A 411 -19.82 -8.82 -8.52
CA THR A 411 -18.44 -9.33 -8.69
C THR A 411 -18.18 -10.49 -7.75
N PHE A 412 -17.27 -11.39 -8.13
CA PHE A 412 -16.88 -12.54 -7.33
C PHE A 412 -15.59 -12.28 -6.54
N ILE A 413 -15.56 -12.72 -5.28
CA ILE A 413 -14.37 -12.71 -4.41
C ILE A 413 -13.93 -14.13 -4.00
N PRO A 414 -12.66 -14.36 -3.62
CA PRO A 414 -12.15 -15.69 -3.26
C PRO A 414 -12.80 -16.19 -1.96
N PHE A 415 -13.36 -17.41 -1.98
CA PHE A 415 -13.85 -18.09 -0.78
C PHE A 415 -12.68 -18.86 -0.15
N ASP A 416 -11.93 -18.16 0.69
CA ASP A 416 -10.61 -18.57 1.20
C ASP A 416 -10.56 -18.88 2.70
N GLY A 417 -11.72 -19.00 3.36
CA GLY A 417 -11.84 -19.48 4.75
C GLY A 417 -11.61 -18.38 5.80
N ARG A 418 -12.00 -17.15 5.49
CA ARG A 418 -11.70 -15.93 6.26
C ARG A 418 -12.88 -15.30 7.01
N SER A 419 -13.97 -16.03 7.21
CA SER A 419 -15.12 -15.66 8.04
C SER A 419 -15.76 -16.94 8.62
N ASP A 420 -16.71 -16.79 9.55
CA ASP A 420 -17.37 -17.84 10.32
C ASP A 420 -17.95 -19.01 9.48
N TYR A 421 -18.21 -18.83 8.18
CA TYR A 421 -18.58 -19.90 7.25
C TYR A 421 -17.58 -21.06 7.17
N ASP A 422 -16.30 -20.83 7.46
CA ASP A 422 -15.23 -21.82 7.31
C ASP A 422 -15.46 -23.05 8.21
N ALA A 423 -15.90 -22.82 9.45
CA ALA A 423 -16.25 -23.87 10.42
C ALA A 423 -17.34 -24.82 9.89
N PHE A 424 -18.29 -24.29 9.12
CA PHE A 424 -19.40 -25.06 8.54
C PHE A 424 -18.94 -25.88 7.32
N ILE A 425 -18.18 -25.30 6.40
CA ILE A 425 -17.73 -26.02 5.20
C ILE A 425 -16.70 -27.10 5.54
N ARG A 426 -15.84 -26.90 6.56
CA ARG A 426 -14.94 -27.93 7.10
C ARG A 426 -15.69 -29.17 7.62
N ASN A 427 -16.90 -28.98 8.14
CA ASN A 427 -17.77 -30.03 8.64
C ASN A 427 -18.86 -30.47 7.64
N GLY A 428 -18.65 -30.20 6.34
CA GLY A 428 -19.49 -30.71 5.27
C GLY A 428 -20.86 -30.04 5.10
N ILE A 429 -21.14 -28.98 5.87
CA ILE A 429 -22.37 -28.19 5.74
C ILE A 429 -22.21 -27.23 4.55
N PRO A 430 -23.18 -27.13 3.62
CA PRO A 430 -23.12 -26.15 2.53
C PRO A 430 -23.11 -24.73 3.06
N GLY A 431 -22.01 -24.01 2.79
CA GLY A 431 -21.76 -22.66 3.25
C GLY A 431 -21.75 -21.66 2.10
N GLY A 432 -22.17 -20.43 2.39
CA GLY A 432 -22.03 -19.28 1.50
C GLY A 432 -21.84 -18.01 2.33
N ASP A 433 -21.36 -16.95 1.68
CA ASP A 433 -21.08 -15.67 2.33
C ASP A 433 -21.35 -14.52 1.33
N ASN A 434 -21.82 -13.40 1.85
CA ASN A 434 -22.15 -12.16 1.14
C ASN A 434 -21.50 -10.98 1.83
N ASP A 435 -20.65 -10.29 1.09
CA ASP A 435 -19.91 -9.11 1.50
C ASP A 435 -20.33 -7.91 0.64
N PHE A 436 -20.54 -6.74 1.25
CA PHE A 436 -20.74 -5.47 0.54
C PHE A 436 -19.62 -4.45 0.86
N ALA A 437 -18.38 -4.94 0.94
CA ALA A 437 -17.14 -4.18 1.03
C ALA A 437 -16.96 -3.15 -0.09
N LEU A 438 -15.85 -2.42 -0.02
CA LEU A 438 -15.60 -1.23 -0.81
C LEU A 438 -15.46 -1.55 -2.32
N ASN A 439 -16.35 -0.99 -3.13
CA ASN A 439 -16.18 -0.98 -4.58
C ASN A 439 -15.35 0.21 -5.02
N ASP A 440 -14.16 -0.06 -5.55
CA ASP A 440 -13.29 0.97 -6.10
C ASP A 440 -13.65 1.37 -7.55
N ASP A 441 -14.58 0.66 -8.21
CA ASP A 441 -14.92 0.83 -9.64
C ASP A 441 -16.43 1.03 -9.94
N ALA A 442 -17.28 1.28 -8.92
CA ALA A 442 -18.73 1.49 -9.08
C ALA A 442 -19.13 2.82 -9.78
N ARG A 443 -18.88 2.94 -11.09
CA ARG A 443 -19.24 4.11 -11.92
C ARG A 443 -20.45 3.87 -12.83
N LEU A 444 -21.68 4.01 -12.32
CA LEU A 444 -22.90 3.99 -13.15
C LEU A 444 -23.74 5.28 -13.06
N ARG A 445 -24.07 5.85 -14.23
CA ARG A 445 -25.01 6.98 -14.42
C ARG A 445 -26.23 6.50 -15.22
N CYS A 446 -27.43 6.85 -14.77
CA CYS A 446 -28.68 6.55 -15.49
C CYS A 446 -28.73 7.22 -16.89
N THR A 447 -29.21 6.49 -17.91
CA THR A 447 -29.86 7.04 -19.11
C THR A 447 -30.93 6.08 -19.64
N TYR A 448 -31.98 6.60 -20.28
CA TYR A 448 -33.11 5.82 -20.80
C TYR A 448 -33.03 5.59 -22.32
N ALA A 449 -33.32 4.34 -22.72
CA ALA A 449 -34.00 3.92 -23.96
C ALA A 449 -33.47 4.36 -25.35
N ALA A 450 -32.89 3.39 -26.07
CA ALA A 450 -33.01 3.25 -27.53
C ALA A 450 -33.16 1.75 -27.89
N ARG A 451 -33.65 1.41 -29.09
CA ARG A 451 -34.18 0.08 -29.43
C ARG A 451 -33.41 -0.65 -30.55
N GLU A 452 -33.35 -1.98 -30.36
CA GLU A 452 -33.46 -3.05 -31.38
C GLU A 452 -32.36 -3.26 -32.46
N HIS A 453 -32.14 -4.56 -32.73
CA HIS A 453 -31.23 -5.15 -33.74
C HIS A 453 -29.71 -4.97 -33.48
N GLN A 454 -28.85 -5.97 -33.73
CA GLN A 454 -29.05 -7.20 -34.49
C GLN A 454 -28.24 -8.39 -33.91
N ILE A 455 -28.92 -9.44 -33.41
CA ILE A 455 -28.29 -10.72 -33.05
C ILE A 455 -28.47 -11.70 -34.21
N GLN A 456 -27.42 -11.98 -34.98
CA GLN A 456 -27.27 -13.14 -35.85
C GLN A 456 -25.81 -13.24 -36.35
N LEU A 457 -25.29 -14.46 -36.48
CA LEU A 457 -23.87 -14.87 -36.65
C LEU A 457 -23.10 -15.02 -35.30
N ARG A 458 -22.54 -16.18 -34.95
CA ARG A 458 -22.59 -17.53 -35.55
C ARG A 458 -22.53 -18.61 -34.46
N ARG A 459 -23.66 -19.29 -34.21
CA ARG A 459 -23.75 -20.47 -33.32
C ARG A 459 -22.81 -21.61 -33.73
N GLN A 460 -22.56 -21.76 -35.03
CA GLN A 460 -21.68 -22.78 -35.62
C GLN A 460 -20.21 -22.65 -35.23
N ASP A 461 -19.74 -21.44 -34.87
CA ASP A 461 -18.34 -21.24 -34.47
C ASP A 461 -18.13 -21.69 -33.00
N VAL A 462 -19.15 -21.54 -32.14
CA VAL A 462 -19.20 -22.08 -30.77
C VAL A 462 -19.28 -23.61 -30.80
N GLU A 463 -20.23 -24.17 -31.57
CA GLU A 463 -20.39 -25.63 -31.71
C GLU A 463 -19.13 -26.32 -32.26
N ARG A 464 -18.30 -25.61 -33.05
CA ARG A 464 -16.98 -26.07 -33.51
C ARG A 464 -15.91 -26.01 -32.42
N LEU A 465 -15.87 -24.94 -31.61
CA LEU A 465 -14.93 -24.80 -30.49
C LEU A 465 -15.20 -25.84 -29.41
N GLU A 466 -16.46 -26.04 -29.02
CA GLU A 466 -16.85 -27.10 -28.10
C GLU A 466 -16.40 -28.49 -28.56
N GLN A 467 -16.51 -28.78 -29.86
CA GLN A 467 -16.07 -30.07 -30.38
C GLN A 467 -14.56 -30.23 -30.27
N HIS A 468 -13.79 -29.19 -30.62
CA HIS A 468 -12.33 -29.23 -30.52
C HIS A 468 -11.85 -29.41 -29.06
N ILE A 469 -12.54 -28.80 -28.09
CA ILE A 469 -12.26 -28.99 -26.65
C ILE A 469 -12.49 -30.44 -26.23
N ARG A 470 -13.61 -31.05 -26.65
CA ARG A 470 -13.91 -32.48 -26.37
C ARG A 470 -12.87 -33.41 -26.99
N ASP A 471 -12.43 -33.12 -28.21
CA ASP A 471 -11.42 -33.91 -28.92
C ASP A 471 -10.04 -33.82 -28.20
N LEU A 472 -9.64 -32.63 -27.72
CA LEU A 472 -8.41 -32.40 -26.96
C LEU A 472 -8.43 -33.05 -25.57
N GLN A 473 -9.58 -33.02 -24.88
CA GLN A 473 -9.74 -33.70 -23.59
C GLN A 473 -9.51 -35.21 -23.71
N ALA A 474 -10.09 -35.84 -24.74
CA ALA A 474 -9.91 -37.27 -25.00
C ALA A 474 -8.46 -37.65 -25.38
N GLU A 475 -7.70 -36.75 -26.02
CA GLU A 475 -6.27 -36.95 -26.26
C GLU A 475 -5.44 -36.85 -24.97
N ASN A 476 -5.78 -35.91 -24.08
CA ASN A 476 -5.07 -35.74 -22.80
C ASN A 476 -5.29 -36.92 -21.84
N ASP A 477 -6.51 -37.47 -21.80
CA ASP A 477 -6.82 -38.72 -21.06
C ASP A 477 -6.01 -39.91 -21.60
N ASN A 478 -5.84 -40.01 -22.92
CA ASN A 478 -5.05 -41.07 -23.56
C ASN A 478 -3.57 -40.98 -23.19
N LEU A 479 -3.00 -39.77 -23.24
CA LEU A 479 -1.61 -39.51 -22.86
C LEU A 479 -1.37 -39.78 -21.37
N THR A 480 -2.30 -39.39 -20.50
CA THR A 480 -2.25 -39.66 -19.06
C THR A 480 -2.30 -41.16 -18.76
N GLY A 481 -3.19 -41.91 -19.43
CA GLY A 481 -3.25 -43.37 -19.31
C GLY A 481 -1.95 -44.06 -19.73
N ARG A 482 -1.32 -43.59 -20.82
CA ARG A 482 -0.03 -44.09 -21.31
C ARG A 482 1.14 -43.76 -20.37
N LEU A 483 1.11 -42.60 -19.71
CA LEU A 483 2.09 -42.24 -18.70
C LEU A 483 2.03 -43.20 -17.50
N ALA A 484 0.82 -43.44 -16.99
CA ALA A 484 0.56 -44.36 -15.88
C ALA A 484 0.85 -45.84 -16.24
N GLU A 485 0.84 -46.21 -17.52
CA GLU A 485 1.29 -47.55 -17.97
C GLU A 485 2.82 -47.63 -18.08
N HIS A 486 3.51 -46.57 -18.52
CA HIS A 486 4.97 -46.51 -18.51
C HIS A 486 5.57 -46.51 -17.09
N GLN A 487 4.95 -45.81 -16.14
CA GLN A 487 5.42 -45.79 -14.74
C GLN A 487 5.36 -47.18 -14.11
N ARG A 488 4.26 -47.93 -14.28
CA ARG A 488 4.14 -49.32 -13.81
C ARG A 488 5.12 -50.30 -14.48
N GLN A 489 5.65 -49.97 -15.67
CA GLN A 489 6.73 -50.71 -16.31
C GLN A 489 8.13 -50.35 -15.79
N ALA A 490 8.30 -49.18 -15.14
CA ALA A 490 9.52 -48.84 -14.41
C ALA A 490 9.56 -49.53 -13.05
N ASP A 491 8.47 -49.46 -12.26
CA ASP A 491 8.39 -50.04 -10.92
C ASP A 491 8.66 -51.57 -10.90
N THR A 492 8.24 -52.27 -11.97
CA THR A 492 8.43 -53.72 -12.12
C THR A 492 9.83 -54.14 -12.56
N ALA A 493 10.75 -53.20 -12.79
CA ALA A 493 12.16 -53.49 -13.08
C ALA A 493 13.03 -53.60 -11.81
N ASP A 494 12.72 -52.83 -10.76
CA ASP A 494 13.63 -52.61 -9.62
C ASP A 494 13.54 -53.71 -8.53
N GLU A 495 12.41 -54.43 -8.43
CA GLU A 495 12.18 -55.51 -7.44
C GLU A 495 13.12 -56.74 -7.58
N ARG A 496 14.06 -56.77 -8.52
CA ARG A 496 14.83 -57.99 -8.87
C ARG A 496 16.22 -58.15 -8.25
N LEU A 497 16.76 -57.16 -7.52
CA LEU A 497 18.10 -57.28 -6.90
C LEU A 497 18.23 -56.72 -5.48
N ALA A 498 17.72 -57.45 -4.48
CA ALA A 498 18.37 -57.54 -3.16
C ALA A 498 17.94 -58.80 -2.38
N THR A 499 18.90 -59.55 -1.84
CA THR A 499 18.69 -60.44 -0.68
C THR A 499 19.73 -60.15 0.41
N PRO A 500 19.45 -60.42 1.70
CA PRO A 500 20.05 -59.64 2.80
C PRO A 500 21.21 -60.34 3.52
N THR A 501 22.05 -59.59 4.26
CA THR A 501 22.40 -59.95 5.67
C THR A 501 23.07 -58.83 6.50
N THR A 502 22.44 -58.50 7.64
CA THR A 502 23.01 -58.21 8.99
C THR A 502 24.10 -57.14 9.27
N THR A 503 23.67 -56.17 10.11
CA THR A 503 24.28 -55.70 11.39
C THR A 503 25.51 -54.77 11.47
N SER A 504 25.23 -53.58 12.06
CA SER A 504 25.90 -52.97 13.24
C SER A 504 27.05 -51.97 13.08
N SER A 505 26.70 -50.71 13.42
CA SER A 505 27.40 -49.78 14.34
C SER A 505 28.71 -49.05 13.96
N LEU A 506 28.68 -47.74 14.27
CA LEU A 506 29.79 -46.78 14.56
C LEU A 506 30.63 -46.25 13.39
N GLY A 507 30.87 -44.92 13.39
CA GLY A 507 32.15 -44.36 12.92
C GLY A 507 32.13 -43.10 12.03
N LEU A 508 31.82 -41.94 12.62
CA LEU A 508 32.52 -40.64 12.47
C LEU A 508 33.46 -40.33 11.26
N GLN A 509 33.30 -39.10 10.73
CA GLN A 509 34.33 -38.19 10.17
C GLN A 509 34.94 -38.49 8.77
N THR A 510 35.36 -37.51 7.96
CA THR A 510 35.10 -36.04 7.81
C THR A 510 35.63 -35.58 6.42
N ASP A 511 35.39 -34.31 6.04
CA ASP A 511 36.17 -33.48 5.08
C ASP A 511 36.13 -33.85 3.57
N GLU A 512 36.40 -32.98 2.57
CA GLU A 512 36.19 -31.53 2.35
C GLU A 512 36.40 -31.24 0.82
N ALA A 513 35.66 -30.30 0.22
CA ALA A 513 35.88 -29.55 -1.05
C ALA A 513 34.53 -28.96 -1.53
N GLU A 514 34.31 -27.65 -1.78
CA GLU A 514 34.92 -26.76 -2.79
C GLU A 514 34.71 -27.24 -4.25
N ALA A 515 34.18 -26.49 -5.22
CA ALA A 515 33.59 -25.13 -5.33
C ALA A 515 32.83 -25.08 -6.71
N PRO A 516 32.35 -23.94 -7.30
CA PRO A 516 32.29 -22.54 -6.85
C PRO A 516 30.89 -21.90 -7.00
N ALA A 517 30.80 -20.57 -6.79
CA ALA A 517 29.56 -19.79 -6.87
C ALA A 517 29.50 -18.81 -8.05
N ALA A 518 28.27 -18.48 -8.46
CA ALA A 518 27.85 -17.22 -9.09
C ALA A 518 26.34 -17.05 -8.84
N GLY A 519 25.78 -15.86 -8.61
CA GLY A 519 26.42 -14.54 -8.60
C GLY A 519 25.62 -13.47 -9.33
N GLY A 520 24.35 -13.26 -8.96
CA GLY A 520 23.47 -12.25 -9.56
C GLY A 520 22.08 -12.30 -8.92
N GLY A 521 21.50 -11.13 -8.59
CA GLY A 521 20.13 -11.00 -8.05
C GLY A 521 19.99 -10.43 -6.63
N GLU A 522 21.06 -10.30 -5.84
CA GLU A 522 20.99 -9.88 -4.42
C GLU A 522 20.45 -8.44 -4.22
N ILE A 523 20.53 -7.58 -5.24
CA ILE A 523 20.07 -6.18 -5.18
C ILE A 523 18.57 -6.09 -5.50
N ALA A 524 18.09 -6.87 -6.48
CA ALA A 524 16.69 -6.98 -6.92
C ALA A 524 15.68 -7.31 -5.80
N SER A 525 16.15 -7.81 -4.66
CA SER A 525 15.37 -7.99 -3.43
C SER A 525 15.13 -6.68 -2.66
N GLN A 526 16.18 -5.87 -2.46
CA GLN A 526 16.15 -4.73 -1.53
C GLN A 526 15.14 -3.65 -1.91
N VAL A 527 14.84 -3.50 -3.20
CA VAL A 527 13.96 -2.44 -3.67
C VAL A 527 12.49 -2.91 -3.71
N ILE A 528 12.16 -4.22 -3.65
CA ILE A 528 10.75 -4.69 -3.54
C ILE A 528 10.11 -4.04 -2.30
N HIS A 529 10.90 -4.03 -1.22
CA HIS A 529 10.63 -3.41 0.07
C HIS A 529 10.38 -1.88 -0.01
N LEU A 530 10.81 -1.20 -1.08
CA LEU A 530 10.64 0.24 -1.30
C LEU A 530 9.35 0.63 -2.01
N SER A 531 8.82 -0.21 -2.91
CA SER A 531 7.47 -0.01 -3.45
C SER A 531 6.38 -0.31 -2.41
N LEU A 532 6.58 -1.33 -1.57
CA LEU A 532 5.59 -1.77 -0.57
C LEU A 532 5.38 -0.73 0.54
N SER A 533 6.44 -0.11 1.05
CA SER A 533 6.38 0.87 2.15
C SER A 533 5.95 2.29 1.72
N ALA A 534 5.20 2.38 0.60
CA ALA A 534 4.57 3.60 0.10
C ALA A 534 3.07 3.43 -0.21
N GLY A 535 2.51 2.22 -0.06
CA GLY A 535 1.10 1.92 -0.34
C GLY A 535 0.38 1.39 0.90
N GLY A 536 -0.70 2.09 1.31
CA GLY A 536 -1.79 1.44 2.04
C GLY A 536 -2.38 0.32 1.18
N GLY A 537 -2.92 -0.72 1.81
CA GLY A 537 -3.22 -1.99 1.14
C GLY A 537 -4.23 -1.89 -0.01
N ARG A 538 -3.84 -2.42 -1.18
CA ARG A 538 -4.70 -3.04 -2.21
C ARG A 538 -5.93 -2.26 -2.77
N ASP A 539 -5.96 -0.94 -2.70
CA ASP A 539 -6.90 -0.09 -3.50
C ASP A 539 -6.42 0.11 -4.95
N PHE A 540 -7.32 0.43 -5.89
CA PHE A 540 -7.07 0.56 -7.34
C PHE A 540 -5.81 1.37 -7.63
N VAL A 541 -4.77 0.63 -8.02
CA VAL A 541 -3.52 1.18 -8.49
C VAL A 541 -3.65 1.42 -9.99
N GLY A 542 -3.20 2.59 -10.46
CA GLY A 542 -3.30 2.93 -11.87
C GLY A 542 -1.94 2.89 -12.53
N SER A 543 -1.91 2.38 -13.75
CA SER A 543 -0.84 2.39 -14.78
C SER A 543 0.62 2.52 -14.32
N THR A 544 1.01 3.63 -13.68
CA THR A 544 2.41 3.96 -13.32
C THR A 544 2.72 3.93 -11.80
N SER A 545 2.28 2.92 -11.04
CA SER A 545 2.71 2.73 -9.64
C SER A 545 2.45 1.34 -9.06
N GLY A 546 3.30 0.85 -8.14
CA GLY A 546 2.94 -0.01 -6.99
C GLY A 546 2.31 -1.43 -7.08
N LEU A 547 2.91 -2.34 -6.30
CA LEU A 547 2.27 -3.40 -5.50
C LEU A 547 1.87 -4.79 -6.10
N PHE A 548 2.15 -5.16 -7.37
CA PHE A 548 1.74 -6.50 -7.87
C PHE A 548 2.73 -7.66 -7.67
N LEU A 549 3.61 -7.92 -8.65
CA LEU A 549 4.46 -9.12 -8.76
C LEU A 549 5.46 -9.26 -7.58
N ALA A 550 5.58 -8.23 -6.74
CA ALA A 550 6.11 -8.31 -5.38
C ALA A 550 5.57 -9.50 -4.56
N ASN A 551 4.35 -9.99 -4.84
CA ASN A 551 3.73 -11.11 -4.14
C ASN A 551 4.06 -12.51 -4.72
N LEU A 552 4.65 -12.64 -5.92
CA LEU A 552 4.68 -13.94 -6.62
C LEU A 552 5.91 -14.80 -6.29
N LEU A 553 7.10 -14.21 -6.12
CA LEU A 553 8.36 -14.96 -6.06
C LEU A 553 9.34 -14.47 -4.97
N GLN A 554 8.97 -14.65 -3.71
CA GLN A 554 9.95 -15.08 -2.70
C GLN A 554 10.51 -16.45 -3.15
N SER A 555 11.61 -16.45 -3.92
CA SER A 555 12.18 -17.69 -4.49
C SER A 555 13.69 -17.57 -4.72
N HIS A 556 14.47 -18.17 -3.82
CA HIS A 556 15.85 -18.65 -4.02
C HIS A 556 17.01 -17.63 -4.22
N SER A 557 17.24 -16.80 -3.19
CA SER A 557 18.49 -16.75 -2.39
C SER A 557 19.92 -16.78 -3.00
N GLN A 558 20.80 -15.93 -2.42
CA GLN A 558 22.28 -16.05 -2.20
C GLN A 558 23.28 -15.71 -3.35
N SER A 559 24.51 -15.22 -3.11
CA SER A 559 25.10 -14.47 -1.95
C SER A 559 26.54 -13.93 -2.19
N SER A 560 26.95 -12.91 -1.42
CA SER A 560 28.21 -12.83 -0.62
C SER A 560 29.46 -12.00 -1.04
N GLU A 561 29.92 -11.22 -0.04
CA GLU A 561 31.31 -10.96 0.46
C GLU A 561 32.27 -9.86 -0.08
N ALA A 562 33.05 -9.30 0.86
CA ALA A 562 34.01 -8.18 0.69
C ALA A 562 35.06 -8.08 1.84
N PRO A 563 36.25 -7.44 1.60
CA PRO A 563 37.16 -6.93 2.65
C PRO A 563 37.68 -5.47 2.40
N SER A 564 38.33 -4.71 3.32
CA SER A 564 38.46 -4.70 4.81
C SER A 564 39.30 -3.46 5.26
N HIS A 565 39.56 -3.29 6.59
CA HIS A 565 40.69 -2.52 7.22
C HIS A 565 40.68 -0.96 7.16
N THR A 566 41.34 -0.15 8.05
CA THR A 566 41.92 -0.32 9.41
C THR A 566 42.10 1.04 10.19
N VAL A 567 41.92 1.01 11.52
CA VAL A 567 42.77 1.54 12.66
C VAL A 567 43.55 2.88 12.56
N GLY A 568 43.67 3.76 13.58
CA GLY A 568 43.07 3.84 14.95
C GLY A 568 43.96 4.52 16.06
N GLN A 569 43.38 4.82 17.24
CA GLN A 569 44.00 5.18 18.57
C GLN A 569 44.77 6.55 18.67
N TYR A 570 45.07 7.23 19.81
CA TYR A 570 45.11 6.99 21.29
C TYR A 570 44.67 8.26 22.13
N PRO A 571 44.53 8.23 23.49
CA PRO A 571 43.86 9.30 24.27
C PRO A 571 44.65 10.03 25.41
N SER A 572 44.07 11.17 25.84
CA SER A 572 44.07 11.78 27.21
C SER A 572 45.31 12.47 27.84
N SER A 573 45.18 13.76 28.19
CA SER A 573 45.19 14.28 29.59
C SER A 573 44.93 15.81 29.65
N THR A 574 44.65 16.35 30.84
CA THR A 574 43.87 17.59 31.07
C THR A 574 44.68 18.88 31.33
N SER A 575 44.11 20.03 30.91
CA SER A 575 44.25 21.32 31.62
C SER A 575 42.97 22.18 31.43
N ARG A 576 42.79 23.24 32.22
CA ARG A 576 41.47 23.86 32.50
C ARG A 576 41.27 25.29 31.94
N HIS A 577 40.23 25.45 31.12
CA HIS A 577 39.25 26.56 31.20
C HIS A 577 37.89 25.96 30.80
N HIS A 578 36.85 25.95 31.65
CA HIS A 578 35.89 27.07 31.82
C HIS A 578 35.35 27.59 30.47
N GLY A 579 34.22 27.15 29.93
CA GLY A 579 33.37 26.01 30.32
C GLY A 579 31.95 26.37 30.77
N ARG A 580 30.94 25.89 30.04
CA ARG A 580 29.64 25.50 30.61
C ARG A 580 28.97 24.45 29.73
N THR A 581 28.86 23.23 30.24
CA THR A 581 27.90 22.24 29.76
C THR A 581 26.49 22.69 30.11
N GLY A 582 25.51 22.34 29.29
CA GLY A 582 24.09 22.52 29.56
C GLY A 582 23.30 21.48 28.81
N SER A 583 22.66 20.55 29.54
CA SER A 583 21.65 19.69 28.94
C SER A 583 20.48 20.56 28.51
N LEU A 584 20.12 20.52 27.22
CA LEU A 584 18.87 21.07 26.74
C LEU A 584 17.81 19.97 26.71
N VAL A 585 17.25 19.74 27.90
CA VAL A 585 15.79 19.54 28.01
C VAL A 585 15.11 20.61 27.12
N PRO A 586 14.04 20.29 26.37
CA PRO A 586 13.30 21.29 25.60
C PRO A 586 12.76 22.39 26.53
N THR A 587 13.47 23.52 26.56
CA THR A 587 13.26 24.59 27.54
C THR A 587 12.13 25.50 27.08
N SER A 588 10.89 25.04 27.29
CA SER A 588 9.65 25.83 27.41
C SER A 588 9.37 26.93 26.36
N GLY A 589 10.01 26.85 25.19
CA GLY A 589 9.93 27.84 24.10
C GLY A 589 9.63 27.25 22.73
N ALA A 590 9.68 25.93 22.55
CA ALA A 590 9.36 25.27 21.27
C ALA A 590 7.89 25.47 20.83
N THR A 591 6.99 25.81 21.78
CA THR A 591 5.60 26.18 21.52
C THR A 591 5.43 27.62 20.99
N SER A 592 6.47 28.46 21.05
CA SER A 592 6.38 29.88 20.67
C SER A 592 6.56 30.12 19.16
N LEU A 593 5.98 31.21 18.66
CA LEU A 593 6.17 31.68 17.29
C LEU A 593 7.57 32.32 17.12
N PRO A 594 8.19 32.25 15.92
CA PRO A 594 9.45 32.93 15.66
C PRO A 594 9.33 34.46 15.81
N PRO A 595 10.44 35.22 15.88
CA PRO A 595 10.39 36.67 15.85
C PRO A 595 9.67 37.19 14.59
N ARG A 596 8.76 38.17 14.71
CA ARG A 596 7.94 38.69 13.60
C ARG A 596 8.77 39.06 12.35
N SER A 597 9.97 39.60 12.53
CA SER A 597 10.90 39.92 11.44
C SER A 597 11.38 38.69 10.64
N MET A 598 11.63 37.56 11.31
CA MET A 598 12.02 36.29 10.68
C MET A 598 10.81 35.65 9.97
N THR A 599 9.63 35.70 10.61
CA THR A 599 8.39 35.23 9.99
C THR A 599 8.06 36.01 8.71
N VAL A 600 8.23 37.34 8.70
CA VAL A 600 8.09 38.15 7.47
C VAL A 600 9.09 37.70 6.39
N GLU A 601 10.34 37.38 6.74
CA GLU A 601 11.35 36.90 5.78
C GLU A 601 10.96 35.56 5.14
N ILE A 602 10.41 34.63 5.93
CA ILE A 602 9.91 33.32 5.45
C ILE A 602 8.62 33.49 4.62
N LEU A 603 7.75 34.44 4.99
CA LEU A 603 6.51 34.74 4.27
C LEU A 603 6.76 35.41 2.91
N ASP A 604 7.77 36.28 2.83
CA ASP A 604 8.26 36.89 1.60
C ASP A 604 8.85 35.82 0.65
N ALA A 605 9.56 34.86 1.23
CA ALA A 605 10.10 33.70 0.52
C ALA A 605 9.00 32.77 -0.04
N TYR A 606 8.03 32.34 0.77
CA TYR A 606 6.86 31.56 0.32
C TYR A 606 6.11 32.30 -0.80
N SER A 607 5.88 33.60 -0.63
CA SER A 607 5.16 34.42 -1.60
C SER A 607 5.91 34.63 -2.92
N SER A 608 7.25 34.64 -2.88
CA SER A 608 8.12 34.80 -4.05
C SER A 608 8.50 33.49 -4.74
N HIS A 609 8.07 32.34 -4.20
CA HIS A 609 8.37 31.01 -4.72
C HIS A 609 7.11 30.15 -4.82
N ASP A 610 6.72 29.47 -3.74
CA ASP A 610 5.70 28.41 -3.73
C ASP A 610 4.31 28.93 -4.13
N ARG A 611 3.98 30.15 -3.70
CA ARG A 611 2.72 30.82 -4.05
C ARG A 611 2.63 31.18 -5.54
N LEU A 612 3.72 31.17 -6.30
CA LEU A 612 3.68 31.37 -7.76
C LEU A 612 3.20 30.12 -8.50
N CYS A 613 3.46 28.93 -7.94
CA CYS A 613 2.96 27.66 -8.45
C CYS A 613 1.50 27.42 -8.01
N TYR A 614 1.14 27.84 -6.79
CA TYR A 614 -0.20 27.64 -6.22
C TYR A 614 -0.73 28.93 -5.54
N PRO A 615 -1.26 29.91 -6.29
CA PRO A 615 -1.60 31.26 -5.79
C PRO A 615 -2.99 31.34 -5.10
N PHE A 616 -3.40 30.29 -4.39
CA PHE A 616 -4.74 30.17 -3.80
C PHE A 616 -4.96 31.00 -2.51
N LEU A 617 -3.94 31.73 -2.03
CA LEU A 617 -4.04 32.69 -0.93
C LEU A 617 -3.91 34.16 -1.41
N SER A 618 -4.73 35.05 -0.86
CA SER A 618 -4.58 36.52 -1.00
C SER A 618 -3.43 37.02 -0.10
N PRO A 619 -2.61 38.00 -0.55
CA PRO A 619 -1.55 38.54 0.28
C PRO A 619 -2.14 39.37 1.43
N LYS A 620 -3.15 40.20 1.14
CA LYS A 620 -3.92 40.97 2.12
C LYS A 620 -4.53 40.08 3.23
N ALA A 621 -4.94 38.86 2.88
CA ALA A 621 -5.42 37.90 3.88
C ALA A 621 -4.29 37.37 4.77
N LEU A 622 -3.14 37.05 4.17
CA LEU A 622 -1.97 36.49 4.83
C LEU A 622 -1.24 37.52 5.72
N ASP A 623 -1.13 38.76 5.27
CA ASP A 623 -0.61 39.90 6.04
C ASP A 623 -1.50 40.19 7.27
N ARG A 624 -2.83 40.18 7.10
CA ARG A 624 -3.77 40.31 8.24
C ARG A 624 -3.68 39.14 9.20
N ALA A 625 -3.55 37.90 8.70
CA ALA A 625 -3.39 36.73 9.55
C ALA A 625 -2.10 36.84 10.39
N LEU A 626 -1.01 37.29 9.78
CA LEU A 626 0.24 37.60 10.48
C LEU A 626 0.05 38.67 11.56
N ASP A 627 -0.59 39.80 11.23
CA ASP A 627 -0.82 40.88 12.19
C ASP A 627 -1.69 40.39 13.38
N VAL A 628 -2.78 39.66 13.12
CA VAL A 628 -3.64 39.05 14.16
C VAL A 628 -2.85 38.08 15.05
N VAL A 629 -2.00 37.24 14.47
CA VAL A 629 -1.21 36.22 15.20
C VAL A 629 -0.11 36.84 16.09
N TYR A 630 0.38 38.05 15.78
CA TYR A 630 1.43 38.72 16.56
C TYR A 630 0.93 39.85 17.47
N ASP A 631 -0.20 40.49 17.16
CA ASP A 631 -0.77 41.55 18.01
C ASP A 631 -1.60 40.97 19.17
N VAL A 632 -2.08 39.72 19.07
CA VAL A 632 -2.68 38.98 20.19
C VAL A 632 -1.58 38.39 21.08
N GLY A 633 -1.31 39.05 22.20
CA GLY A 633 -0.29 38.66 23.19
C GLY A 633 -0.53 37.34 23.97
N ASN A 634 -1.33 36.41 23.43
CA ASN A 634 -1.43 35.02 23.89
C ASN A 634 -1.81 34.11 22.69
N PRO A 635 -0.92 33.21 22.23
CA PRO A 635 -1.16 32.32 21.08
C PRO A 635 -2.41 31.43 21.17
N GLU A 636 -2.90 31.14 22.38
CA GLU A 636 -4.10 30.32 22.63
C GLU A 636 -5.42 31.09 22.40
N LYS A 637 -5.37 32.38 22.06
CA LYS A 637 -6.54 33.24 21.81
C LYS A 637 -6.56 33.87 20.41
N GLY A 638 -5.63 33.47 19.53
CA GLY A 638 -5.70 33.80 18.11
C GLY A 638 -6.87 33.09 17.43
N ASN A 639 -7.31 33.61 16.28
CA ASN A 639 -8.23 32.87 15.41
C ASN A 639 -7.52 31.59 14.93
N PRO A 640 -8.12 30.38 15.07
CA PRO A 640 -7.47 29.14 14.65
C PRO A 640 -7.17 29.12 13.15
N ILE A 641 -7.99 29.78 12.32
CA ILE A 641 -7.76 29.91 10.87
C ILE A 641 -6.48 30.71 10.60
N ASP A 642 -6.36 31.91 11.15
CA ASP A 642 -5.20 32.79 10.92
C ASP A 642 -3.91 32.14 11.47
N SER A 643 -4.00 31.47 12.62
CA SER A 643 -2.89 30.70 13.21
C SER A 643 -2.45 29.55 12.32
N PHE A 644 -3.39 28.77 11.78
CA PHE A 644 -3.13 27.67 10.85
C PHE A 644 -2.49 28.16 9.54
N LEU A 645 -3.00 29.26 8.96
CA LEU A 645 -2.46 29.84 7.73
C LEU A 645 -1.01 30.31 7.92
N VAL A 646 -0.69 30.97 9.04
CA VAL A 646 0.67 31.40 9.36
C VAL A 646 1.59 30.20 9.62
N ASP A 647 1.16 29.21 10.41
CA ASP A 647 1.99 28.03 10.71
C ASP A 647 2.25 27.15 9.45
N MET A 648 1.26 26.94 8.57
CA MET A 648 1.47 26.21 7.31
C MET A 648 2.34 26.95 6.30
N THR A 649 2.19 28.27 6.15
CA THR A 649 3.05 29.04 5.23
C THR A 649 4.48 29.17 5.75
N LEU A 650 4.67 29.21 7.07
CA LEU A 650 5.98 29.05 7.70
C LEU A 650 6.61 27.67 7.41
N ALA A 651 5.84 26.58 7.53
CA ALA A 651 6.33 25.23 7.23
C ALA A 651 6.81 25.11 5.78
N ILE A 652 5.96 25.48 4.81
CA ILE A 652 6.28 25.40 3.36
C ILE A 652 7.48 26.31 3.01
N GLY A 653 7.48 27.57 3.46
CA GLY A 653 8.57 28.51 3.17
C GLY A 653 9.91 28.09 3.79
N THR A 654 9.87 27.47 4.97
CA THR A 654 11.06 26.90 5.63
C THR A 654 11.61 25.72 4.82
N ALA A 655 10.75 24.76 4.48
CA ALA A 655 11.10 23.58 3.68
C ALA A 655 11.74 23.92 2.33
N GLN A 656 11.17 24.88 1.58
CA GLN A 656 11.59 25.14 0.21
C GLN A 656 12.65 26.23 0.05
N VAL A 657 12.74 27.21 0.94
CA VAL A 657 13.65 28.37 0.76
C VAL A 657 14.76 28.45 1.82
N TYR A 658 14.53 27.97 3.05
CA TYR A 658 15.54 27.98 4.13
C TYR A 658 16.35 26.68 4.25
N LYS A 659 16.12 25.72 3.35
CA LYS A 659 16.76 24.40 3.11
C LYS A 659 18.31 24.29 3.09
N LEU A 660 19.03 25.37 3.42
CA LEU A 660 20.50 25.46 3.49
C LEU A 660 21.01 26.17 4.77
N ASN A 661 20.14 26.67 5.66
CA ASN A 661 20.52 27.40 6.87
C ASN A 661 20.57 26.46 8.10
N TRP A 662 21.64 25.67 8.21
CA TRP A 662 21.89 24.69 9.29
C TRP A 662 21.93 25.22 10.73
N ASN A 663 21.77 26.52 10.96
CA ASN A 663 21.84 27.17 12.28
C ASN A 663 20.46 27.55 12.86
N GLY A 664 19.36 27.09 12.25
CA GLY A 664 17.99 27.43 12.66
C GLY A 664 17.52 26.65 13.89
N PHE A 665 16.99 27.36 14.90
CA PHE A 665 16.31 26.78 16.07
C PHE A 665 14.90 26.23 15.76
N TRP A 666 14.46 26.31 14.50
CA TRP A 666 13.08 26.11 14.08
C TRP A 666 13.06 25.20 12.85
N ASP A 667 12.39 24.06 12.97
CA ASP A 667 12.24 23.08 11.91
C ASP A 667 10.90 23.26 11.17
N SER A 668 10.89 22.91 9.89
CA SER A 668 9.71 22.82 9.04
C SER A 668 8.61 21.98 9.69
N GLU A 669 8.98 20.82 10.23
CA GLU A 669 8.02 19.86 10.79
C GLU A 669 7.40 20.36 12.12
N VAL A 670 8.11 21.19 12.90
CA VAL A 670 7.56 21.86 14.09
C VAL A 670 6.45 22.85 13.72
N HIS A 671 6.62 23.59 12.62
CA HIS A 671 5.58 24.47 12.10
C HIS A 671 4.38 23.68 11.57
N TYR A 672 4.61 22.60 10.82
CA TYR A 672 3.55 21.71 10.33
C TYR A 672 2.76 21.07 11.48
N THR A 673 3.45 20.50 12.48
CA THR A 673 2.82 19.88 13.65
C THR A 673 1.94 20.88 14.42
N ARG A 674 2.42 22.12 14.60
CA ARG A 674 1.64 23.19 15.26
C ARG A 674 0.46 23.69 14.44
N ALA A 675 0.48 23.57 13.11
CA ALA A 675 -0.72 23.76 12.30
C ALA A 675 -1.73 22.62 12.51
N MET A 676 -1.28 21.36 12.51
CA MET A 676 -2.16 20.18 12.56
C MET A 676 -3.02 20.12 13.84
N THR A 677 -2.53 20.60 14.99
CA THR A 677 -3.34 20.68 16.22
C THR A 677 -4.59 21.56 16.12
N ARG A 678 -4.69 22.41 15.09
CA ARG A 678 -5.84 23.28 14.82
C ARG A 678 -6.65 22.86 13.58
N LEU A 679 -6.30 21.75 12.94
CA LEU A 679 -6.90 21.35 11.66
C LEU A 679 -8.42 21.12 11.78
N GLY A 680 -8.88 20.47 12.85
CA GLY A 680 -10.31 20.24 13.10
C GLY A 680 -11.13 21.54 13.16
N ASP A 681 -10.65 22.55 13.90
CA ASP A 681 -11.29 23.87 13.97
C ASP A 681 -11.40 24.54 12.59
N VAL A 682 -10.38 24.38 11.73
CA VAL A 682 -10.35 25.01 10.40
C VAL A 682 -11.24 24.26 9.40
N LEU A 683 -11.23 22.91 9.41
CA LEU A 683 -12.12 22.10 8.58
C LEU A 683 -13.59 22.26 8.98
N SER A 684 -13.90 22.44 10.27
CA SER A 684 -15.27 22.68 10.77
C SER A 684 -15.96 23.92 10.17
N ARG A 685 -15.18 24.86 9.59
CA ARG A 685 -15.69 26.04 8.88
C ARG A 685 -16.26 25.72 7.50
N GLY A 686 -15.87 24.59 6.92
CA GLY A 686 -16.20 24.20 5.54
C GLY A 686 -15.76 25.24 4.50
N GLY A 687 -16.43 25.21 3.35
CA GLY A 687 -16.30 26.26 2.33
C GLY A 687 -14.90 26.41 1.76
N ILE A 688 -14.62 27.63 1.28
CA ILE A 688 -13.32 27.98 0.69
C ILE A 688 -12.15 27.87 1.69
N THR A 689 -12.43 28.07 2.98
CA THR A 689 -11.45 28.00 4.08
C THR A 689 -10.93 26.59 4.27
N ALA A 690 -11.83 25.59 4.32
CA ALA A 690 -11.44 24.18 4.42
C ALA A 690 -10.64 23.74 3.17
N LEU A 691 -11.07 24.16 1.98
CA LEU A 691 -10.34 23.90 0.73
C LEU A 691 -8.93 24.52 0.73
N GLN A 692 -8.76 25.76 1.21
CA GLN A 692 -7.45 26.40 1.35
C GLN A 692 -6.56 25.68 2.37
N ALA A 693 -7.12 25.13 3.44
CA ALA A 693 -6.37 24.33 4.42
C ALA A 693 -5.90 22.98 3.82
N LEU A 694 -6.78 22.26 3.11
CA LEU A 694 -6.42 21.04 2.38
C LEU A 694 -5.33 21.31 1.33
N LEU A 695 -5.45 22.39 0.56
CA LEU A 695 -4.46 22.81 -0.43
C LEU A 695 -3.08 23.12 0.19
N LEU A 696 -3.02 23.71 1.39
CA LEU A 696 -1.76 23.91 2.11
C LEU A 696 -1.11 22.59 2.54
N ILE A 697 -1.90 21.62 3.00
CA ILE A 697 -1.38 20.29 3.38
C ILE A 697 -0.85 19.57 2.14
N CYS A 698 -1.60 19.58 1.04
CA CYS A 698 -1.14 19.04 -0.25
C CYS A 698 0.17 19.73 -0.70
N GLN A 699 0.23 21.06 -0.67
CA GLN A 699 1.42 21.83 -1.04
C GLN A 699 2.64 21.49 -0.17
N TYR A 700 2.46 21.30 1.15
CA TYR A 700 3.52 20.87 2.06
C TYR A 700 4.04 19.48 1.71
N ARG A 701 3.14 18.49 1.68
CA ARG A 701 3.46 17.06 1.48
C ARG A 701 3.97 16.75 0.06
N MET A 702 3.63 17.57 -0.94
CA MET A 702 4.24 17.51 -2.29
C MET A 702 5.65 18.13 -2.35
N GLY A 703 5.98 19.02 -1.41
CA GLY A 703 7.26 19.72 -1.35
C GLY A 703 8.30 19.00 -0.49
N THR A 704 7.90 18.39 0.63
CA THR A 704 8.81 17.74 1.57
C THR A 704 9.16 16.29 1.20
N THR A 705 10.12 15.75 1.94
CA THR A 705 10.59 14.35 1.88
C THR A 705 10.44 13.65 3.23
N SER A 706 9.48 14.11 4.05
CA SER A 706 9.10 13.46 5.30
C SER A 706 8.63 12.02 5.03
N HIS A 707 8.80 11.14 6.01
CA HIS A 707 8.33 9.75 5.93
C HIS A 707 6.83 9.70 5.61
N ASP A 708 6.45 8.71 4.79
CA ASP A 708 5.08 8.34 4.44
C ASP A 708 4.18 9.50 3.94
N THR A 709 4.43 9.96 2.71
CA THR A 709 3.77 11.15 2.14
C THR A 709 3.13 10.98 0.76
N SER A 710 3.58 10.05 -0.08
CA SER A 710 3.16 9.93 -1.49
C SER A 710 1.70 9.54 -1.67
N THR A 711 1.28 8.40 -1.12
CA THR A 711 -0.10 7.89 -1.30
C THR A 711 -1.13 8.72 -0.51
N SER A 712 -0.75 9.27 0.65
CA SER A 712 -1.59 10.23 1.39
C SER A 712 -1.92 11.48 0.55
N VAL A 713 -0.95 12.00 -0.22
CA VAL A 713 -1.14 13.20 -1.06
C VAL A 713 -2.21 13.01 -2.13
N TRP A 714 -2.26 11.87 -2.82
CA TRP A 714 -3.26 11.65 -3.87
C TRP A 714 -4.69 11.65 -3.29
N HIS A 715 -4.90 10.96 -2.16
CA HIS A 715 -6.18 10.96 -1.45
C HIS A 715 -6.59 12.36 -0.97
N LEU A 716 -5.66 13.14 -0.40
CA LEU A 716 -5.92 14.52 0.02
C LEU A 716 -6.29 15.44 -1.15
N ILE A 717 -5.65 15.27 -2.31
CA ILE A 717 -6.02 15.98 -3.55
C ILE A 717 -7.40 15.52 -4.05
N GLY A 718 -7.73 14.23 -3.93
CA GLY A 718 -9.05 13.68 -4.23
C GLY A 718 -10.16 14.29 -3.35
N VAL A 719 -9.91 14.47 -2.05
CA VAL A 719 -10.82 15.20 -1.15
C VAL A 719 -10.95 16.66 -1.58
N ALA A 720 -9.84 17.36 -1.85
CA ALA A 720 -9.87 18.74 -2.33
C ALA A 720 -10.62 18.92 -3.67
N ALA A 721 -10.56 17.92 -4.55
CA ALA A 721 -11.33 17.85 -5.79
C ALA A 721 -12.83 17.67 -5.52
N ARG A 722 -13.21 16.74 -4.62
CA ARG A 722 -14.61 16.56 -4.17
C ARG A 722 -15.18 17.86 -3.57
N THR A 723 -14.42 18.55 -2.72
CA THR A 723 -14.79 19.90 -2.21
C THR A 723 -14.90 20.96 -3.32
N CYS A 724 -14.07 20.91 -4.36
CA CYS A 724 -14.22 21.80 -5.51
C CYS A 724 -15.51 21.54 -6.32
N PHE A 725 -15.95 20.29 -6.41
CA PHE A 725 -17.23 19.94 -7.04
C PHE A 725 -18.42 20.40 -6.18
N GLU A 726 -18.39 20.12 -4.88
CA GLU A 726 -19.39 20.56 -3.89
C GLU A 726 -19.60 22.09 -3.91
N LEU A 727 -18.51 22.85 -3.92
CA LEU A 727 -18.52 24.32 -3.97
C LEU A 727 -18.81 24.90 -5.36
N GLY A 728 -19.13 24.06 -6.35
CA GLY A 728 -19.46 24.49 -7.71
C GLY A 728 -18.32 25.16 -8.48
N LEU A 729 -17.07 25.03 -8.02
CA LEU A 729 -15.90 25.76 -8.57
C LEU A 729 -15.49 25.30 -9.97
N HIS A 730 -16.11 24.25 -10.49
CA HIS A 730 -15.91 23.71 -11.83
C HIS A 730 -16.89 24.29 -12.87
N LYS A 731 -17.79 25.22 -12.50
CA LYS A 731 -18.76 25.88 -13.40
C LYS A 731 -18.53 27.39 -13.49
N GLY A 732 -18.68 27.95 -14.70
CA GLY A 732 -18.39 29.35 -14.99
C GLY A 732 -19.35 30.33 -14.32
N SER A 733 -20.59 29.89 -14.11
CA SER A 733 -21.64 30.62 -13.38
C SER A 733 -21.21 31.04 -11.96
N THR A 734 -20.43 30.20 -11.27
CA THR A 734 -19.87 30.44 -9.92
C THR A 734 -18.94 31.66 -9.86
N TYR A 735 -18.42 32.11 -11.01
CA TYR A 735 -17.51 33.24 -11.14
C TYR A 735 -18.18 34.54 -11.59
N THR A 736 -19.52 34.56 -11.69
CA THR A 736 -20.26 35.78 -12.05
C THR A 736 -20.43 36.72 -10.86
N VAL A 737 -19.97 37.97 -11.00
CA VAL A 737 -20.13 39.03 -9.97
C VAL A 737 -21.38 39.87 -10.26
N PRO A 738 -22.37 39.93 -9.34
CA PRO A 738 -23.57 40.72 -9.57
C PRO A 738 -23.30 42.23 -9.72
N LEU A 739 -23.90 42.83 -10.76
CA LEU A 739 -23.86 44.26 -11.01
C LEU A 739 -24.36 45.03 -9.78
N SER A 740 -23.45 45.77 -9.16
CA SER A 740 -23.68 46.46 -7.89
C SER A 740 -24.19 47.89 -8.11
N ARG A 741 -24.93 48.43 -7.14
CA ARG A 741 -25.39 49.83 -7.20
C ARG A 741 -24.18 50.78 -7.16
N PRO A 742 -24.17 51.88 -7.94
CA PRO A 742 -23.05 52.82 -7.94
C PRO A 742 -22.87 53.47 -6.56
N GLY A 743 -21.64 53.44 -6.04
CA GLY A 743 -21.27 54.07 -4.76
C GLY A 743 -20.18 53.33 -3.96
N ASN A 744 -20.06 52.01 -4.09
CA ASN A 744 -19.18 51.18 -3.25
C ASN A 744 -18.07 50.46 -4.06
N GLU A 745 -17.13 51.20 -4.65
CA GLU A 745 -16.10 50.65 -5.54
C GLU A 745 -15.17 49.63 -4.85
N ALA A 746 -14.76 49.89 -3.60
CA ALA A 746 -13.86 49.00 -2.85
C ALA A 746 -14.49 47.64 -2.46
N ASP A 747 -15.81 47.60 -2.24
CA ASP A 747 -16.55 46.34 -1.97
C ASP A 747 -16.76 45.53 -3.27
N VAL A 748 -16.90 46.20 -4.41
CA VAL A 748 -16.87 45.54 -5.72
C VAL A 748 -15.48 44.95 -6.00
N GLU A 749 -14.40 45.70 -5.73
CA GLU A 749 -13.04 45.19 -5.92
C GLU A 749 -12.72 43.98 -5.04
N GLY A 750 -13.07 44.02 -3.74
CA GLY A 750 -12.90 42.88 -2.83
C GLY A 750 -13.63 41.63 -3.31
N ARG A 751 -14.88 41.77 -3.76
CA ARG A 751 -15.66 40.65 -4.33
C ARG A 751 -15.09 40.10 -5.65
N HIS A 752 -14.37 40.92 -6.43
CA HIS A 752 -13.60 40.41 -7.57
C HIS A 752 -12.32 39.67 -7.13
N GLU A 753 -11.61 40.14 -6.09
CA GLU A 753 -10.44 39.43 -5.55
C GLU A 753 -10.83 38.04 -5.00
N ASP A 754 -11.92 37.94 -4.24
CA ASP A 754 -12.45 36.67 -3.72
C ASP A 754 -12.81 35.66 -4.83
N VAL A 755 -13.38 36.14 -5.94
CA VAL A 755 -13.75 35.33 -7.11
C VAL A 755 -12.53 34.83 -7.87
N GLU A 756 -11.49 35.65 -8.04
CA GLU A 756 -10.21 35.20 -8.62
C GLU A 756 -9.45 34.25 -7.69
N ILE A 757 -9.52 34.44 -6.36
CA ILE A 757 -8.97 33.48 -5.39
C ILE A 757 -9.67 32.12 -5.50
N LYS A 758 -11.01 32.07 -5.56
CA LYS A 758 -11.75 30.82 -5.82
C LYS A 758 -11.31 30.14 -7.13
N ARG A 759 -11.06 30.92 -8.19
CA ARG A 759 -10.62 30.39 -9.49
C ARG A 759 -9.21 29.80 -9.39
N ARG A 760 -8.33 30.44 -8.61
CA ARG A 760 -6.98 29.95 -8.31
C ARG A 760 -6.98 28.73 -7.39
N CYS A 761 -7.90 28.59 -6.43
CA CYS A 761 -8.07 27.36 -5.66
C CYS A 761 -8.37 26.18 -6.59
N PHE A 762 -9.39 26.32 -7.46
CA PHE A 762 -9.79 25.28 -8.41
C PHE A 762 -8.64 24.86 -9.34
N TRP A 763 -8.02 25.83 -10.03
CA TRP A 763 -6.89 25.52 -10.93
C TRP A 763 -5.63 25.04 -10.19
N SER A 764 -5.49 25.33 -8.88
CA SER A 764 -4.43 24.73 -8.05
C SER A 764 -4.72 23.25 -7.80
N VAL A 765 -5.96 22.86 -7.46
CA VAL A 765 -6.34 21.44 -7.34
C VAL A 765 -6.13 20.71 -8.66
N VAL A 766 -6.56 21.28 -9.79
CA VAL A 766 -6.29 20.69 -11.11
C VAL A 766 -4.77 20.55 -11.35
N SER A 767 -3.98 21.57 -11.04
CA SER A 767 -2.51 21.51 -11.17
C SER A 767 -1.87 20.44 -10.28
N MET A 768 -2.41 20.20 -9.08
CA MET A 768 -1.93 19.18 -8.13
C MET A 768 -2.35 17.76 -8.55
N ASP A 769 -3.61 17.56 -8.96
CA ASP A 769 -4.10 16.28 -9.52
C ASP A 769 -3.25 15.84 -10.71
N ARG A 770 -3.06 16.74 -11.69
CA ARG A 770 -2.27 16.46 -12.91
C ARG A 770 -0.79 16.13 -12.68
N ILE A 771 -0.22 16.40 -11.50
CA ILE A 771 1.17 16.05 -11.17
C ILE A 771 1.24 14.84 -10.22
N ALA A 772 0.37 14.75 -9.22
CA ALA A 772 0.33 13.59 -8.33
C ALA A 772 -0.11 12.34 -9.09
N SER A 773 -1.25 12.40 -9.78
CA SER A 773 -1.82 11.30 -10.57
C SER A 773 -0.92 10.89 -11.75
N LEU A 774 -0.09 11.79 -12.28
CA LEU A 774 0.91 11.49 -13.33
C LEU A 774 2.13 10.71 -12.80
N ILE A 775 2.57 11.00 -11.57
CA ILE A 775 3.79 10.41 -10.99
C ILE A 775 3.44 9.12 -10.22
N LEU A 776 2.22 9.05 -9.70
CA LEU A 776 1.66 7.91 -9.00
C LEU A 776 0.74 7.07 -9.90
N GLY A 777 0.75 7.26 -11.23
CA GLY A 777 0.01 6.47 -12.22
C GLY A 777 -1.53 6.46 -12.15
N ARG A 778 -2.11 7.02 -11.08
CA ARG A 778 -3.53 6.94 -10.74
C ARG A 778 -4.41 7.78 -11.68
N PRO A 779 -5.72 7.49 -11.77
CA PRO A 779 -6.65 8.27 -12.57
C PRO A 779 -6.74 9.73 -12.10
N LEU A 780 -6.95 10.65 -13.05
CA LEU A 780 -7.20 12.06 -12.75
C LEU A 780 -8.53 12.23 -11.98
N ALA A 781 -8.46 12.89 -10.82
CA ALA A 781 -9.62 13.18 -9.98
C ALA A 781 -10.59 14.20 -10.62
N ILE A 782 -10.07 15.10 -11.46
CA ILE A 782 -10.87 16.06 -12.24
C ILE A 782 -10.60 15.81 -13.73
N GLN A 783 -11.60 15.41 -14.51
CA GLN A 783 -11.49 15.31 -15.97
C GLN A 783 -11.64 16.70 -16.62
N LEU A 784 -11.12 16.92 -17.84
CA LEU A 784 -11.15 18.26 -18.47
C LEU A 784 -12.57 18.59 -19.00
N GLU A 785 -13.33 17.56 -19.31
CA GLU A 785 -14.65 17.58 -19.92
C GLU A 785 -15.75 18.06 -18.94
N ASP A 786 -15.50 17.98 -17.63
CA ASP A 786 -16.39 18.49 -16.58
C ASP A 786 -16.21 19.99 -16.30
N ILE A 787 -15.15 20.62 -16.85
CA ILE A 787 -14.71 22.00 -16.55
C ILE A 787 -15.35 23.01 -17.50
N ASP A 788 -16.10 23.95 -16.92
CA ASP A 788 -16.78 25.07 -17.60
C ASP A 788 -16.20 26.42 -17.11
N VAL A 789 -14.87 26.50 -16.92
CA VAL A 789 -14.20 27.61 -16.23
C VAL A 789 -12.97 28.05 -17.00
N ASP A 790 -12.86 29.35 -17.29
CA ASP A 790 -11.67 29.92 -17.91
C ASP A 790 -10.45 29.87 -16.97
N LEU A 791 -9.25 29.84 -17.58
CA LEU A 791 -8.00 30.15 -16.90
C LEU A 791 -8.05 31.60 -16.35
N PRO A 792 -7.42 31.90 -15.19
CA PRO A 792 -7.36 33.26 -14.67
C PRO A 792 -6.85 34.27 -15.72
N PRO A 793 -7.51 35.44 -15.89
CA PRO A 793 -7.12 36.41 -16.91
C PRO A 793 -5.73 36.98 -16.62
N PHE A 794 -4.87 36.98 -17.64
CA PHE A 794 -3.52 37.53 -17.56
C PHE A 794 -3.27 38.46 -18.75
N ASP A 795 -3.33 39.77 -18.51
CA ASP A 795 -2.74 40.74 -19.43
C ASP A 795 -1.22 40.73 -19.23
N VAL A 796 -0.46 40.65 -20.32
CA VAL A 796 1.00 40.81 -20.27
C VAL A 796 1.31 42.27 -19.90
N PRO A 797 2.03 42.55 -18.79
CA PRO A 797 2.28 43.93 -18.38
C PRO A 797 3.03 44.73 -19.45
N GLY A 798 2.35 45.73 -20.05
CA GLY A 798 2.92 46.60 -21.08
C GLY A 798 4.04 47.55 -20.59
N SER A 799 4.42 47.43 -19.31
CA SER A 799 5.60 48.06 -18.71
C SER A 799 6.38 46.99 -17.95
N PRO A 800 7.71 46.90 -18.11
CA PRO A 800 8.50 45.84 -17.47
C PRO A 800 8.50 46.00 -15.94
N VAL A 801 7.93 45.01 -15.25
CA VAL A 801 8.07 44.86 -13.80
C VAL A 801 9.55 44.61 -13.48
N PRO A 802 10.19 45.36 -12.56
CA PRO A 802 11.60 45.14 -12.24
C PRO A 802 11.87 43.71 -11.76
N LEU A 803 12.70 42.98 -12.50
CA LEU A 803 12.95 41.54 -12.31
C LEU A 803 13.33 41.16 -10.87
N SER A 804 13.99 42.06 -10.13
CA SER A 804 14.49 41.85 -8.77
C SER A 804 13.47 42.03 -7.63
N ASN A 805 12.28 42.59 -7.89
CA ASN A 805 11.32 42.91 -6.83
C ASN A 805 10.69 41.66 -6.22
N SER A 806 10.35 41.75 -4.92
CA SER A 806 9.54 40.74 -4.24
C SER A 806 8.08 40.79 -4.70
N LEU A 807 7.41 39.64 -4.66
CA LEU A 807 6.00 39.46 -5.03
C LEU A 807 5.08 39.26 -3.82
N SER A 808 5.59 39.43 -2.59
CA SER A 808 4.81 39.36 -1.34
C SER A 808 3.65 40.35 -1.31
N THR A 809 3.96 41.63 -1.50
CA THR A 809 3.00 42.75 -1.44
C THR A 809 2.10 42.91 -2.68
N ALA A 810 2.11 41.94 -3.60
CA ALA A 810 1.41 41.98 -4.89
C ALA A 810 -0.12 42.00 -4.74
N SER A 811 -0.68 43.20 -4.58
CA SER A 811 -2.13 43.44 -4.43
C SER A 811 -2.91 43.16 -5.72
N PHE A 812 -4.21 42.91 -5.60
CA PHE A 812 -5.11 42.67 -6.73
C PHE A 812 -4.92 43.70 -7.86
N ARG A 813 -4.91 43.21 -9.11
CA ARG A 813 -4.70 44.00 -10.35
C ARG A 813 -3.37 44.78 -10.46
N THR A 814 -2.42 44.65 -9.53
CA THR A 814 -1.07 45.22 -9.70
C THR A 814 -0.29 44.50 -10.82
N PRO A 815 0.74 45.13 -11.44
CA PRO A 815 1.62 44.45 -12.40
C PRO A 815 2.27 43.18 -11.83
N GLU A 816 2.61 43.19 -10.54
CA GLU A 816 3.17 42.06 -9.79
C GLU A 816 2.17 40.90 -9.67
N TRP A 817 0.88 41.22 -9.42
CA TRP A 817 -0.20 40.24 -9.40
C TRP A 817 -0.48 39.64 -10.79
N HIS A 818 -0.40 40.45 -11.85
CA HIS A 818 -0.51 39.95 -13.23
C HIS A 818 0.67 39.05 -13.61
N LEU A 819 1.89 39.38 -13.20
CA LEU A 819 3.07 38.52 -13.37
C LEU A 819 2.90 37.17 -12.64
N GLY A 820 2.47 37.19 -11.38
CA GLY A 820 2.14 35.96 -10.64
C GLY A 820 1.05 35.13 -11.32
N THR A 821 0.02 35.78 -11.89
CA THR A 821 -1.02 35.11 -12.68
C THR A 821 -0.45 34.48 -13.95
N ALA A 822 0.39 35.19 -14.71
CA ALA A 822 0.97 34.69 -15.95
C ALA A 822 1.87 33.46 -15.72
N ILE A 823 2.70 33.48 -14.66
CA ILE A 823 3.50 32.33 -14.24
C ILE A 823 2.59 31.13 -13.93
N PHE A 824 1.60 31.32 -13.05
CA PHE A 824 0.65 30.27 -12.68
C PHE A 824 -0.10 29.69 -13.89
N VAL A 825 -0.60 30.54 -14.80
CA VAL A 825 -1.36 30.09 -15.97
C VAL A 825 -0.50 29.27 -16.93
N GLN A 826 0.78 29.61 -17.14
CA GLN A 826 1.64 28.76 -17.97
C GLN A 826 1.99 27.42 -17.30
N ILE A 827 2.07 27.37 -15.96
CA ILE A 827 2.21 26.11 -15.21
C ILE A 827 0.95 25.24 -15.35
N VAL A 828 -0.24 25.83 -15.17
CA VAL A 828 -1.52 25.12 -15.32
C VAL A 828 -1.69 24.60 -16.75
N ARG A 829 -1.35 25.39 -17.78
CA ARG A 829 -1.39 24.95 -19.19
C ARG A 829 -0.50 23.74 -19.45
N TYR A 830 0.73 23.72 -18.92
CA TYR A 830 1.59 22.54 -18.99
C TYR A 830 0.93 21.32 -18.33
N ARG A 831 0.31 21.50 -17.16
CA ARG A 831 -0.40 20.43 -16.45
C ARG A 831 -1.65 19.93 -17.19
N MET A 832 -2.34 20.78 -17.94
CA MET A 832 -3.42 20.36 -18.84
C MET A 832 -2.88 19.50 -19.99
N ILE A 833 -1.72 19.86 -20.58
CA ILE A 833 -1.05 19.05 -21.61
C ILE A 833 -0.61 17.70 -21.03
N CYS A 834 -0.02 17.66 -19.82
CA CYS A 834 0.27 16.40 -19.12
C CYS A 834 -0.97 15.51 -18.94
N GLY A 835 -2.12 16.10 -18.58
CA GLY A 835 -3.38 15.37 -18.44
C GLY A 835 -3.92 14.81 -19.76
N LYS A 836 -3.78 15.57 -20.86
CA LYS A 836 -4.09 15.08 -22.22
C LYS A 836 -3.21 13.89 -22.57
N ILE A 837 -1.89 14.00 -22.35
CA ILE A 837 -0.93 12.92 -22.63
C ILE A 837 -1.29 11.66 -21.84
N LEU A 838 -1.59 11.79 -20.54
CA LEU A 838 -1.99 10.67 -19.67
C LEU A 838 -3.28 9.98 -20.21
N ASN A 839 -4.33 10.76 -20.49
CA ASN A 839 -5.60 10.23 -20.99
C ASN A 839 -5.52 9.64 -22.42
N VAL A 840 -4.57 10.07 -23.26
CA VAL A 840 -4.45 9.65 -24.67
C VAL A 840 -3.47 8.48 -24.87
N LEU A 841 -2.34 8.45 -24.16
CA LEU A 841 -1.26 7.49 -24.40
C LEU A 841 -1.08 6.43 -23.30
N HIS A 842 -1.53 6.71 -22.08
CA HIS A 842 -1.18 5.95 -20.87
C HIS A 842 -2.40 5.32 -20.16
N ARG A 843 -3.52 5.15 -20.86
CA ARG A 843 -4.76 4.52 -20.32
C ARG A 843 -5.21 3.36 -21.20
N SER A 844 -5.73 2.30 -20.56
CA SER A 844 -5.82 0.94 -21.14
C SER A 844 -6.69 0.80 -22.41
N ALA A 845 -6.35 -0.20 -23.22
CA ALA A 845 -6.50 -0.21 -24.68
C ALA A 845 -7.83 -0.80 -25.21
N ASN A 846 -8.97 -0.54 -24.57
CA ASN A 846 -10.28 -1.06 -24.98
C ASN A 846 -10.89 -0.37 -26.23
N ILE A 847 -10.07 0.21 -27.11
CA ILE A 847 -10.53 0.84 -28.36
C ILE A 847 -9.64 0.40 -29.53
N ALA A 848 -10.14 -0.56 -30.33
CA ALA A 848 -9.56 -0.90 -31.61
C ALA A 848 -9.55 0.34 -32.53
N ARG A 849 -8.36 0.82 -32.90
CA ARG A 849 -8.14 2.04 -33.69
C ARG A 849 -6.98 1.87 -34.65
N ASP A 850 -7.09 2.49 -35.82
CA ASP A 850 -6.05 2.49 -36.85
C ASP A 850 -4.74 3.13 -36.34
N PRO A 851 -3.56 2.52 -36.57
CA PRO A 851 -2.26 3.06 -36.14
C PRO A 851 -2.01 4.51 -36.57
N VAL A 852 -2.51 4.88 -37.76
CA VAL A 852 -2.44 6.24 -38.33
C VAL A 852 -2.97 7.30 -37.34
N THR A 853 -4.03 6.98 -36.59
CA THR A 853 -4.67 7.88 -35.64
C THR A 853 -3.77 8.28 -34.46
N TYR A 854 -2.85 7.39 -34.06
CA TYR A 854 -2.00 7.59 -32.88
C TYR A 854 -0.77 8.45 -33.19
N GLU A 855 -0.15 8.28 -34.37
CA GLU A 855 0.96 9.15 -34.77
C GLU A 855 0.51 10.61 -34.91
N ASP A 856 -0.63 10.85 -35.56
CA ASP A 856 -1.24 12.19 -35.65
C ASP A 856 -1.55 12.78 -34.27
N SER A 857 -2.08 11.97 -33.34
CA SER A 857 -2.39 12.41 -31.97
C SER A 857 -1.13 12.76 -31.17
N ARG A 858 -0.06 11.95 -31.28
CA ARG A 858 1.25 12.20 -30.65
C ARG A 858 1.90 13.45 -31.22
N ASN A 859 1.84 13.64 -32.55
CA ASN A 859 2.39 14.80 -33.25
C ASN A 859 1.65 16.08 -32.84
N ALA A 860 0.31 16.07 -32.79
CA ALA A 860 -0.49 17.22 -32.35
C ALA A 860 -0.21 17.63 -30.89
N LEU A 861 -0.01 16.65 -29.98
CA LEU A 861 0.39 16.95 -28.59
C LEU A 861 1.83 17.48 -28.49
N ALA A 862 2.75 17.03 -29.37
CA ALA A 862 4.10 17.59 -29.45
C ALA A 862 4.09 19.03 -29.99
N GLU A 863 3.23 19.35 -30.97
CA GLU A 863 3.00 20.72 -31.44
C GLU A 863 2.38 21.62 -30.37
N GLU A 864 1.39 21.13 -29.61
CA GLU A 864 0.81 21.87 -28.47
C GLU A 864 1.86 22.16 -27.39
N LEU A 865 2.73 21.19 -27.07
CA LEU A 865 3.82 21.33 -26.11
C LEU A 865 4.92 22.30 -26.60
N GLN A 866 5.24 22.30 -27.90
CA GLN A 866 6.17 23.26 -28.50
C GLN A 866 5.58 24.69 -28.52
N SER A 867 4.31 24.84 -28.90
CA SER A 867 3.57 26.11 -28.84
C SER A 867 3.51 26.67 -27.41
N TRP A 868 3.29 25.80 -26.42
CA TRP A 868 3.40 26.17 -25.01
C TRP A 868 4.81 26.67 -24.64
N ARG A 869 5.87 25.94 -25.03
CA ARG A 869 7.27 26.32 -24.78
C ARG A 869 7.57 27.69 -25.37
N GLU A 870 7.19 27.94 -26.62
CA GLU A 870 7.36 29.23 -27.29
C GLU A 870 6.60 30.35 -26.56
N GLY A 871 5.40 30.05 -26.06
CA GLY A 871 4.61 30.93 -25.20
C GLY A 871 5.35 31.36 -23.92
N THR A 872 6.20 30.51 -23.33
CA THR A 872 6.95 30.84 -22.10
C THR A 872 8.01 31.93 -22.30
N ASN A 873 8.50 32.16 -23.53
CA ASN A 873 9.46 33.23 -23.84
C ASN A 873 8.89 34.64 -23.59
N ASN A 874 7.57 34.78 -23.47
CA ASN A 874 6.90 36.04 -23.16
C ASN A 874 6.82 36.34 -21.64
N LEU A 875 7.27 35.41 -20.78
CA LEU A 875 7.38 35.65 -19.34
C LEU A 875 8.68 36.43 -19.02
N PRO A 876 8.66 37.44 -18.14
CA PRO A 876 9.87 38.12 -17.67
C PRO A 876 10.59 37.25 -16.63
N LEU A 877 11.31 36.24 -17.14
CA LEU A 877 12.10 35.30 -16.34
C LEU A 877 13.48 35.88 -15.98
N ILE A 878 14.05 35.37 -14.90
CA ILE A 878 15.33 35.77 -14.32
C ILE A 878 16.47 34.99 -14.99
N ALA A 879 17.55 35.68 -15.35
CA ALA A 879 18.74 35.10 -15.97
C ALA A 879 19.43 34.02 -15.10
N PRO A 880 20.18 33.07 -15.70
CA PRO A 880 20.90 32.04 -14.97
C PRO A 880 21.83 32.61 -13.88
N GLU A 881 22.60 33.65 -14.22
CA GLU A 881 23.67 34.24 -13.41
C GLU A 881 23.19 35.31 -12.41
N ALA A 882 21.88 35.51 -12.26
CA ALA A 882 21.33 36.52 -11.37
C ALA A 882 21.78 36.30 -9.90
N PRO A 883 22.27 37.34 -9.19
CA PRO A 883 22.71 37.21 -7.80
C PRO A 883 21.60 36.69 -6.89
N LEU A 884 21.92 35.73 -6.00
CA LEU A 884 20.98 35.09 -5.06
C LEU A 884 20.57 35.98 -3.86
N THR A 885 20.50 37.29 -4.08
CA THR A 885 20.40 38.36 -3.07
C THR A 885 18.98 38.67 -2.61
N SER A 886 17.95 38.19 -3.31
CA SER A 886 16.54 38.27 -2.86
C SER A 886 15.85 36.90 -2.91
N PRO A 887 14.80 36.63 -2.12
CA PRO A 887 14.10 35.34 -2.20
C PRO A 887 13.58 35.03 -3.61
N ALA A 888 13.05 36.05 -4.31
CA ALA A 888 12.60 35.95 -5.70
C ALA A 888 13.70 35.48 -6.69
N SER A 889 14.97 35.81 -6.47
CA SER A 889 16.09 35.35 -7.30
C SER A 889 16.43 33.86 -7.18
N ARG A 890 15.93 33.20 -6.12
CA ARG A 890 16.17 31.78 -5.81
C ARG A 890 15.10 30.84 -6.40
N SER A 891 14.06 31.40 -7.02
CA SER A 891 12.86 30.68 -7.43
C SER A 891 13.02 29.98 -8.80
N SER A 892 12.88 28.66 -8.85
CA SER A 892 12.81 27.87 -10.09
C SER A 892 11.67 28.30 -11.02
N PHE A 893 10.49 28.63 -10.46
CA PHE A 893 9.33 29.11 -11.23
C PHE A 893 9.58 30.44 -11.98
N ARG A 894 10.70 31.13 -11.67
CA ARG A 894 11.17 32.34 -12.36
C ARG A 894 12.42 32.12 -13.22
N SER A 895 12.86 30.88 -13.43
CA SER A 895 14.03 30.50 -14.23
C SER A 895 13.60 29.91 -15.58
N ALA A 896 14.25 30.32 -16.68
CA ALA A 896 13.97 29.80 -18.02
C ALA A 896 14.39 28.34 -18.18
N GLU A 897 15.43 27.92 -17.46
CA GLU A 897 15.91 26.54 -17.39
C GLU A 897 14.82 25.58 -16.90
N TRP A 898 13.95 26.02 -15.98
CA TRP A 898 12.85 25.21 -15.45
C TRP A 898 11.72 24.96 -16.46
N TYR A 899 11.33 25.97 -17.25
CA TYR A 899 10.32 25.78 -18.32
C TYR A 899 10.85 24.91 -19.47
N ASN A 900 12.14 25.05 -19.81
CA ASN A 900 12.78 24.16 -20.79
C ASN A 900 12.87 22.72 -20.27
N LEU A 901 13.13 22.53 -18.97
CA LEU A 901 13.12 21.22 -18.34
C LEU A 901 11.74 20.57 -18.41
N LEU A 902 10.68 21.32 -18.09
CA LEU A 902 9.30 20.83 -18.23
C LEU A 902 8.98 20.42 -19.69
N TYR A 903 9.40 21.20 -20.68
CA TYR A 903 9.26 20.80 -22.09
C TYR A 903 9.92 19.44 -22.37
N HIS A 904 11.18 19.25 -21.96
CA HIS A 904 11.88 17.99 -22.23
C HIS A 904 11.27 16.80 -21.46
N ASN A 905 10.80 17.00 -20.24
CA ASN A 905 10.04 15.97 -19.51
C ASN A 905 8.71 15.64 -20.22
N GLY A 906 8.02 16.63 -20.79
CA GLY A 906 6.81 16.42 -21.61
C GLY A 906 7.09 15.64 -22.90
N ILE A 907 8.21 15.89 -23.58
CA ILE A 907 8.65 15.08 -24.73
C ILE A 907 8.95 13.64 -24.29
N LEU A 908 9.58 13.43 -23.13
CA LEU A 908 9.77 12.09 -22.58
C LEU A 908 8.44 11.40 -22.21
N MET A 909 7.36 12.12 -21.92
CA MET A 909 6.01 11.53 -21.74
C MET A 909 5.33 11.13 -23.06
N LEU A 910 5.78 11.69 -24.19
CA LEU A 910 5.22 11.47 -25.54
C LEU A 910 5.98 10.43 -26.36
N PHE A 911 7.27 10.24 -26.10
CA PHE A 911 8.17 9.42 -26.93
C PHE A 911 8.85 8.25 -26.20
N ARG A 912 8.70 8.11 -24.87
CA ARG A 912 8.92 6.80 -24.23
C ARG A 912 7.82 5.82 -24.71
N PRO A 913 8.05 4.49 -24.60
CA PRO A 913 6.99 3.52 -24.77
C PRO A 913 5.83 3.79 -23.81
N SER A 914 4.64 3.48 -24.25
CA SER A 914 3.39 3.55 -23.47
C SER A 914 2.44 2.43 -23.93
N PRO A 915 1.35 2.12 -23.21
CA PRO A 915 0.49 0.96 -23.51
C PRO A 915 -0.22 1.01 -24.87
N THR A 916 -0.09 2.14 -25.58
CA THR A 916 -0.62 2.40 -26.92
C THR A 916 0.49 2.56 -27.99
N LEU A 917 1.76 2.44 -27.62
CA LEU A 917 2.95 2.74 -28.43
C LEU A 917 4.09 1.73 -28.21
N CYS A 918 3.96 0.51 -28.75
CA CYS A 918 5.03 -0.52 -28.71
C CYS A 918 6.16 -0.31 -29.75
N ASP A 919 5.99 0.63 -30.69
CA ASP A 919 6.87 0.79 -31.87
C ASP A 919 8.24 1.45 -31.60
N ALA A 920 8.55 1.80 -30.34
CA ALA A 920 9.75 2.55 -29.96
C ALA A 920 11.07 1.87 -30.37
N THR A 921 11.10 0.54 -30.38
CA THR A 921 12.28 -0.27 -30.74
C THR A 921 12.63 -0.21 -32.24
N GLY A 922 11.66 0.10 -33.10
CA GLY A 922 11.84 0.18 -34.56
C GLY A 922 12.15 1.58 -35.09
N ASN A 923 11.71 2.64 -34.39
CA ASN A 923 11.68 3.99 -34.96
C ASN A 923 12.86 4.88 -34.52
N SER A 924 13.80 5.13 -35.44
CA SER A 924 14.98 5.99 -35.22
C SER A 924 14.64 7.46 -34.90
N ILE A 925 13.45 7.96 -35.27
CA ILE A 925 13.02 9.32 -34.94
C ILE A 925 12.59 9.39 -33.47
N VAL A 926 11.84 8.38 -32.99
CA VAL A 926 11.44 8.25 -31.58
C VAL A 926 12.68 8.12 -30.69
N LEU A 927 13.61 7.23 -31.05
CA LEU A 927 14.86 7.02 -30.32
C LEU A 927 15.70 8.31 -30.19
N GLN A 928 15.76 9.11 -31.26
CA GLN A 928 16.46 10.41 -31.23
C GLN A 928 15.76 11.42 -30.31
N HIS A 929 14.43 11.52 -30.33
CA HIS A 929 13.68 12.41 -29.42
C HIS A 929 13.85 12.03 -27.94
N MET A 930 13.92 10.73 -27.63
CA MET A 930 14.24 10.22 -26.29
C MET A 930 15.65 10.63 -25.87
N PHE A 931 16.67 10.39 -26.71
CA PHE A 931 18.06 10.72 -26.42
C PHE A 931 18.29 12.22 -26.20
N ASP A 932 17.83 13.05 -27.14
CA ASP A 932 18.04 14.50 -27.10
C ASP A 932 17.35 15.12 -25.87
N SER A 933 16.12 14.67 -25.55
CA SER A 933 15.34 15.24 -24.45
C SER A 933 15.79 14.77 -23.07
N SER A 934 16.21 13.50 -22.95
CA SER A 934 16.79 12.99 -21.70
C SER A 934 18.11 13.67 -21.37
N GLN A 935 19.00 13.81 -22.37
CA GLN A 935 20.28 14.49 -22.20
C GLN A 935 20.09 15.97 -21.79
N GLU A 936 19.20 16.71 -22.45
CA GLU A 936 18.92 18.11 -22.06
C GLU A 936 18.22 18.23 -20.71
N ALA A 937 17.28 17.34 -20.37
CA ALA A 937 16.66 17.32 -19.03
C ALA A 937 17.71 17.11 -17.92
N ILE A 938 18.63 16.16 -18.09
CA ILE A 938 19.75 15.91 -17.15
C ILE A 938 20.64 17.15 -16.98
N LYS A 939 21.03 17.80 -18.09
CA LYS A 939 21.82 19.05 -18.05
C LYS A 939 21.08 20.18 -17.32
N LEU A 940 19.78 20.34 -17.57
CA LEU A 940 18.95 21.36 -16.94
C LEU A 940 18.76 21.11 -15.44
N TYR A 941 18.54 19.86 -15.01
CA TYR A 941 18.58 19.48 -13.59
C TYR A 941 19.91 19.82 -12.93
N ALA A 942 21.04 19.48 -13.56
CA ALA A 942 22.37 19.78 -13.04
C ALA A 942 22.64 21.30 -12.93
N ASN A 943 22.11 22.10 -13.86
CA ASN A 943 22.22 23.56 -13.82
C ASN A 943 21.32 24.20 -12.75
N LEU A 944 20.08 23.72 -12.58
CA LEU A 944 19.18 24.14 -11.49
C LEU A 944 19.75 23.76 -10.11
N HIS A 945 20.42 22.60 -10.00
CA HIS A 945 21.11 22.20 -8.79
C HIS A 945 22.34 23.09 -8.51
N ARG A 946 23.23 23.27 -9.50
CA ARG A 946 24.44 24.12 -9.37
C ARG A 946 24.11 25.57 -9.02
N SER A 947 23.01 26.12 -9.55
CA SER A 947 22.53 27.47 -9.24
C SER A 947 21.73 27.57 -7.92
N ARG A 948 21.52 26.46 -7.21
CA ARG A 948 20.71 26.33 -5.97
C ARG A 948 19.23 26.71 -6.15
N LYS A 949 18.73 26.72 -7.38
CA LYS A 949 17.32 27.01 -7.73
C LYS A 949 16.43 25.76 -7.71
N ILE A 950 16.99 24.55 -7.67
CA ILE A 950 16.23 23.28 -7.67
C ILE A 950 15.32 23.12 -6.44
N ASN A 951 14.15 22.51 -6.65
CA ASN A 951 13.22 22.11 -5.59
C ASN A 951 13.57 20.67 -5.19
N TYR A 952 13.82 20.41 -3.92
CA TYR A 952 14.21 19.07 -3.46
C TYR A 952 12.96 18.34 -2.97
N SER A 953 12.36 17.52 -3.84
CA SER A 953 11.10 16.81 -3.58
C SER A 953 11.08 15.45 -4.28
N TRP A 954 10.23 14.53 -3.84
CA TRP A 954 10.03 13.21 -4.48
C TRP A 954 9.61 13.34 -5.95
N VAL A 955 8.80 14.35 -6.29
CA VAL A 955 8.47 14.77 -7.66
C VAL A 955 9.71 15.00 -8.52
N THR A 956 10.72 15.66 -7.95
CA THR A 956 11.99 15.98 -8.64
C THR A 956 12.84 14.72 -8.80
N LEU A 957 12.93 13.88 -7.76
CA LEU A 957 13.65 12.60 -7.79
C LEU A 957 13.14 11.68 -8.91
N HIS A 958 11.82 11.41 -8.93
CA HIS A 958 11.21 10.58 -9.98
C HIS A 958 11.49 11.17 -11.37
N SER A 959 11.25 12.47 -11.55
CA SER A 959 11.39 13.11 -12.86
C SER A 959 12.82 13.08 -13.43
N ILE A 960 13.86 13.17 -12.59
CA ILE A 960 15.25 12.99 -13.06
C ILE A 960 15.60 11.52 -13.26
N PHE A 961 15.11 10.60 -12.43
CA PHE A 961 15.32 9.16 -12.61
C PHE A 961 14.75 8.68 -13.96
N ILE A 962 13.52 9.11 -14.32
CA ILE A 962 12.92 8.91 -15.65
C ILE A 962 13.82 9.41 -16.78
N ALA A 963 14.38 10.61 -16.66
CA ALA A 963 15.29 11.16 -17.66
C ALA A 963 16.57 10.31 -17.76
N GLY A 964 17.12 9.87 -16.63
CA GLY A 964 18.25 8.96 -16.55
C GLY A 964 18.02 7.66 -17.32
N LEU A 965 16.94 6.92 -17.01
CA LEU A 965 16.64 5.65 -17.68
C LEU A 965 16.36 5.82 -19.18
N SER A 966 15.66 6.89 -19.56
CA SER A 966 15.40 7.22 -20.97
C SER A 966 16.68 7.43 -21.78
N TYR A 967 17.71 8.01 -21.15
CA TYR A 967 19.03 8.22 -21.76
C TYR A 967 19.77 6.89 -21.99
N ILE A 968 19.77 6.01 -20.98
CA ILE A 968 20.46 4.72 -21.04
C ILE A 968 19.77 3.78 -22.05
N TYR A 969 18.43 3.71 -22.06
CA TYR A 969 17.67 2.97 -23.09
C TYR A 969 18.02 3.42 -24.51
N ALA A 970 18.10 4.73 -24.73
CA ALA A 970 18.39 5.28 -26.06
C ALA A 970 19.84 4.98 -26.50
N LEU A 971 20.80 5.03 -25.57
CA LEU A 971 22.19 4.59 -25.80
C LEU A 971 22.27 3.10 -26.14
N ARG A 972 21.62 2.23 -25.34
CA ARG A 972 21.64 0.77 -25.52
C ARG A 972 21.25 0.36 -26.93
N ASN A 973 20.10 0.83 -27.40
CA ASN A 973 19.55 0.39 -28.69
C ASN A 973 20.44 0.81 -29.88
N HIS A 974 21.13 1.95 -29.76
CA HIS A 974 22.15 2.39 -30.72
C HIS A 974 23.42 1.51 -30.71
N LEU A 975 23.90 1.15 -29.52
CA LEU A 975 25.09 0.33 -29.34
C LEU A 975 24.87 -1.13 -29.79
N GLN A 976 23.69 -1.71 -29.50
CA GLN A 976 23.33 -3.05 -29.95
C GLN A 976 23.35 -3.16 -31.50
N HIS A 977 22.90 -2.12 -32.20
CA HIS A 977 23.02 -2.06 -33.66
C HIS A 977 24.48 -1.98 -34.13
N MET A 978 25.33 -1.18 -33.44
CA MET A 978 26.75 -1.05 -33.78
C MET A 978 27.52 -2.37 -33.65
N GLN A 979 27.22 -3.18 -32.63
CA GLN A 979 27.84 -4.48 -32.39
C GLN A 979 27.31 -5.59 -33.33
N SER A 980 26.00 -5.58 -33.67
CA SER A 980 25.34 -6.62 -34.49
C SER A 980 25.67 -6.59 -36.00
N ARG A 981 26.83 -6.04 -36.37
CA ARG A 981 27.35 -5.86 -37.75
C ARG A 981 27.74 -7.16 -38.50
N ASN A 982 27.13 -8.28 -38.17
CA ASN A 982 27.39 -9.57 -38.82
C ASN A 982 26.61 -9.66 -40.17
N PRO A 983 27.24 -9.80 -41.35
CA PRO A 983 26.60 -9.54 -42.65
C PRO A 983 25.41 -10.42 -43.06
N ALA A 984 25.04 -11.43 -42.29
CA ALA A 984 24.03 -12.43 -42.66
C ALA A 984 22.56 -12.00 -42.43
N ASN A 985 22.28 -11.14 -41.44
CA ASN A 985 20.91 -10.84 -40.97
C ASN A 985 20.43 -9.41 -41.30
N ALA A 986 20.70 -8.93 -42.52
CA ALA A 986 20.47 -7.54 -42.93
C ALA A 986 18.99 -7.10 -43.13
N ASN A 987 18.00 -7.95 -42.81
CA ASN A 987 16.59 -7.74 -43.21
C ASN A 987 15.66 -7.17 -42.11
N THR A 988 16.13 -6.96 -40.87
CA THR A 988 15.30 -6.41 -39.79
C THR A 988 15.70 -4.95 -39.50
N PRO A 989 14.86 -3.94 -39.79
CA PRO A 989 15.16 -2.56 -39.43
C PRO A 989 15.15 -2.40 -37.90
N ARG A 990 16.24 -1.85 -37.35
CA ARG A 990 16.38 -1.52 -35.92
C ARG A 990 16.79 -0.05 -35.78
N ALA A 991 16.32 0.62 -34.72
CA ALA A 991 16.51 2.05 -34.54
C ALA A 991 17.98 2.44 -34.26
N THR A 992 18.41 3.62 -34.73
CA THR A 992 19.76 4.17 -34.48
C THR A 992 19.73 5.67 -34.24
N LEU A 993 20.70 6.19 -33.48
CA LEU A 993 20.93 7.62 -33.28
C LEU A 993 21.70 8.22 -34.48
N ARG A 994 21.40 9.47 -34.82
CA ARG A 994 22.01 10.19 -35.96
C ARG A 994 23.53 10.36 -35.85
N THR A 995 24.04 10.37 -34.62
CA THR A 995 25.47 10.52 -34.30
C THR A 995 25.79 9.68 -33.07
N THR A 996 26.78 8.78 -33.17
CA THR A 996 27.29 8.06 -32.00
C THR A 996 27.93 9.05 -31.01
N PRO A 997 27.48 9.10 -29.74
CA PRO A 997 28.09 9.98 -28.74
C PRO A 997 29.51 9.53 -28.39
N THR A 998 30.30 10.43 -27.79
CA THR A 998 31.65 10.08 -27.33
C THR A 998 31.60 9.47 -25.92
N ILE A 999 32.57 8.61 -25.58
CA ILE A 999 32.73 8.07 -24.22
C ILE A 999 32.75 9.22 -23.17
N SER A 1000 33.49 10.30 -23.46
CA SER A 1000 33.56 11.47 -22.58
C SER A 1000 32.26 12.27 -22.49
N GLN A 1001 31.32 12.13 -23.43
CA GLN A 1001 29.99 12.73 -23.34
C GLN A 1001 29.11 11.90 -22.40
N VAL A 1002 29.03 10.58 -22.65
CA VAL A 1002 28.26 9.65 -21.80
C VAL A 1002 28.68 9.76 -20.33
N VAL A 1003 29.99 9.66 -20.04
CA VAL A 1003 30.54 9.78 -18.67
C VAL A 1003 30.25 11.15 -18.02
N ASN A 1004 30.10 12.23 -18.78
CA ASN A 1004 29.76 13.54 -18.23
C ASN A 1004 28.26 13.68 -17.94
N ASP A 1005 27.40 13.16 -18.83
CA ASP A 1005 25.95 13.24 -18.70
C ASP A 1005 25.45 12.29 -17.59
N THR A 1006 25.93 11.04 -17.53
CA THR A 1006 25.57 10.11 -16.43
C THR A 1006 25.98 10.67 -15.07
N ARG A 1007 27.22 11.13 -14.95
CA ARG A 1007 27.74 11.78 -13.75
C ARG A 1007 27.07 13.11 -13.42
N ALA A 1008 26.34 13.74 -14.35
CA ALA A 1008 25.50 14.90 -14.08
C ALA A 1008 24.14 14.48 -13.47
N CYS A 1009 23.54 13.40 -13.97
CA CYS A 1009 22.31 12.80 -13.42
C CYS A 1009 22.54 12.30 -11.98
N SER A 1010 23.53 11.40 -11.80
CA SER A 1010 23.96 10.82 -10.52
C SER A 1010 24.10 11.86 -9.41
N LYS A 1011 24.86 12.95 -9.65
CA LYS A 1011 25.07 14.03 -8.67
C LYS A 1011 23.81 14.76 -8.22
N VAL A 1012 22.75 14.76 -9.02
CA VAL A 1012 21.47 15.39 -8.66
C VAL A 1012 20.56 14.37 -8.00
N LEU A 1013 20.57 13.10 -8.45
CA LEU A 1013 19.92 12.00 -7.73
C LEU A 1013 20.42 11.92 -6.28
N VAL A 1014 21.73 11.84 -6.06
CA VAL A 1014 22.35 11.82 -4.72
C VAL A 1014 21.96 13.05 -3.89
N ALA A 1015 22.04 14.26 -4.46
CA ALA A 1015 21.71 15.48 -3.72
C ALA A 1015 20.21 15.64 -3.37
N VAL A 1016 19.33 14.87 -4.00
CA VAL A 1016 17.91 14.75 -3.65
C VAL A 1016 17.67 13.56 -2.71
N SER A 1017 18.36 12.43 -2.91
CA SER A 1017 18.21 11.22 -2.09
C SER A 1017 18.87 11.30 -0.71
N GLU A 1018 19.91 12.12 -0.53
CA GLU A 1018 20.45 12.50 0.79
C GLU A 1018 19.38 13.05 1.75
N ARG A 1019 18.27 13.58 1.21
CA ARG A 1019 17.16 14.19 1.96
C ARG A 1019 15.97 13.26 2.17
N TRP A 1020 16.00 12.04 1.63
CA TRP A 1020 14.92 11.05 1.79
C TRP A 1020 15.54 9.65 1.91
N ALA A 1021 15.52 9.07 3.11
CA ALA A 1021 16.30 7.87 3.41
C ALA A 1021 16.05 6.68 2.45
N MET A 1022 14.82 6.57 1.94
CA MET A 1022 14.31 5.57 0.99
C MET A 1022 14.77 5.79 -0.46
N ALA A 1023 15.11 7.02 -0.84
CA ALA A 1023 15.48 7.37 -2.21
C ALA A 1023 16.90 6.98 -2.61
N ARG A 1024 17.74 6.51 -1.67
CA ARG A 1024 19.18 6.29 -1.92
C ARG A 1024 19.42 5.21 -2.97
N ASN A 1025 18.62 4.16 -2.95
CA ASN A 1025 18.63 3.09 -3.94
C ASN A 1025 18.41 3.62 -5.37
N CYS A 1026 17.61 4.68 -5.59
CA CYS A 1026 17.43 5.28 -6.92
C CYS A 1026 18.74 5.86 -7.50
N SER A 1027 19.62 6.39 -6.65
CA SER A 1027 20.97 6.83 -7.06
C SER A 1027 21.87 5.63 -7.38
N GLU A 1028 21.87 4.61 -6.53
CA GLU A 1028 22.76 3.44 -6.62
C GLU A 1028 22.42 2.55 -7.84
N VAL A 1029 21.13 2.38 -8.14
CA VAL A 1029 20.62 1.67 -9.32
C VAL A 1029 20.95 2.42 -10.61
N PHE A 1030 20.79 3.74 -10.61
CA PHE A 1030 21.20 4.56 -11.76
C PHE A 1030 22.71 4.48 -12.00
N ASP A 1031 23.53 4.58 -10.94
CA ASP A 1031 24.99 4.54 -11.05
C ASP A 1031 25.46 3.22 -11.68
N ARG A 1032 24.94 2.06 -11.24
CA ARG A 1032 25.22 0.73 -11.82
C ARG A 1032 24.91 0.66 -13.32
N LEU A 1033 23.69 1.04 -13.72
CA LEU A 1033 23.28 1.07 -15.14
C LEU A 1033 24.15 2.04 -15.96
N SER A 1034 24.63 3.11 -15.32
CA SER A 1034 25.44 4.13 -15.97
C SER A 1034 26.90 3.70 -16.21
N ASP A 1035 27.49 2.91 -15.31
CA ASP A 1035 28.82 2.32 -15.51
C ASP A 1035 28.78 1.23 -16.58
N ALA A 1036 27.70 0.42 -16.62
CA ALA A 1036 27.52 -0.61 -17.64
C ALA A 1036 27.42 -0.05 -19.06
N VAL A 1037 26.61 1.01 -19.28
CA VAL A 1037 26.53 1.66 -20.61
C VAL A 1037 27.82 2.41 -20.99
N VAL A 1038 28.63 2.80 -19.99
CA VAL A 1038 29.99 3.34 -20.21
C VAL A 1038 30.96 2.23 -20.64
N ALA A 1039 30.83 1.00 -20.13
CA ALA A 1039 31.60 -0.15 -20.60
C ALA A 1039 31.26 -0.50 -22.07
N ASP A 1040 29.97 -0.64 -22.41
CA ASP A 1040 29.54 -0.99 -23.77
C ASP A 1040 30.00 0.03 -24.83
N ILE A 1041 29.97 1.34 -24.52
CA ILE A 1041 30.44 2.36 -25.47
C ILE A 1041 31.96 2.40 -25.59
N VAL A 1042 32.71 2.00 -24.56
CA VAL A 1042 34.16 1.77 -24.66
C VAL A 1042 34.43 0.57 -25.55
N GLU A 1043 33.74 -0.56 -25.36
CA GLU A 1043 33.94 -1.76 -26.19
C GLU A 1043 33.56 -1.49 -27.66
N ALA A 1044 32.37 -0.95 -27.93
CA ALA A 1044 31.92 -0.65 -29.29
C ALA A 1044 32.86 0.30 -30.06
N GLN A 1045 33.59 1.19 -29.35
CA GLN A 1045 34.54 2.12 -29.94
C GLN A 1045 35.99 1.58 -30.01
N THR A 1046 36.35 0.56 -29.22
CA THR A 1046 37.70 -0.03 -29.17
C THR A 1046 37.83 -1.39 -29.90
N GLY A 1047 36.79 -2.22 -29.87
CA GLY A 1047 36.74 -3.54 -30.54
C GLY A 1047 36.85 -3.48 -32.06
N ASN A 1048 36.60 -2.33 -32.68
CA ASN A 1048 36.89 -2.07 -34.09
C ASN A 1048 38.41 -1.98 -34.42
N GLY A 1049 39.31 -2.08 -33.43
CA GLY A 1049 40.75 -1.83 -33.59
C GLY A 1049 41.65 -3.04 -33.86
N SER A 1050 41.28 -4.26 -33.43
CA SER A 1050 42.22 -5.40 -33.36
C SER A 1050 42.22 -6.28 -34.62
N SER A 1051 42.81 -5.79 -35.72
CA SER A 1051 42.99 -6.59 -36.96
C SER A 1051 44.35 -6.42 -37.66
N SER A 1052 45.46 -6.71 -36.97
CA SER A 1052 46.74 -6.98 -37.64
C SER A 1052 47.78 -7.77 -36.80
N ASN A 1053 48.41 -8.76 -37.45
CA ASN A 1053 49.76 -9.30 -37.20
C ASN A 1053 50.03 -10.18 -35.96
N GLU A 1054 49.92 -11.51 -36.14
CA GLU A 1054 50.95 -12.44 -35.64
C GLU A 1054 51.89 -12.87 -36.80
N PRO A 1055 53.20 -12.98 -36.56
CA PRO A 1055 54.11 -13.79 -37.36
C PRO A 1055 54.42 -15.14 -36.68
N ALA A 1056 54.21 -16.25 -37.38
CA ALA A 1056 54.37 -17.59 -36.83
C ALA A 1056 55.84 -17.98 -36.52
N TYR A 1057 56.04 -18.88 -35.54
CA TYR A 1057 57.28 -19.66 -35.40
C TYR A 1057 57.03 -21.11 -34.96
N ASN A 1058 57.70 -22.05 -35.61
CA ASN A 1058 57.71 -23.47 -35.25
C ASN A 1058 58.68 -23.73 -34.07
N ASN A 1059 58.37 -24.74 -33.25
CA ASN A 1059 59.26 -25.92 -33.10
C ASN A 1059 58.61 -27.10 -32.34
N GLN A 1060 59.06 -28.30 -32.69
CA GLN A 1060 58.78 -29.62 -32.10
C GLN A 1060 60.14 -30.25 -31.67
N PRO A 1061 60.22 -31.50 -31.15
CA PRO A 1061 59.47 -32.09 -30.03
C PRO A 1061 60.37 -32.94 -29.07
N THR A 1062 59.86 -33.34 -27.89
CA THR A 1062 60.20 -34.59 -27.14
C THR A 1062 59.36 -34.66 -25.86
N GLY A 1063 58.72 -35.77 -25.44
CA GLY A 1063 58.50 -37.06 -26.10
C GLY A 1063 57.98 -38.15 -25.12
N GLU A 1064 57.21 -39.13 -25.63
CA GLU A 1064 56.94 -40.49 -25.07
C GLU A 1064 56.14 -40.59 -23.75
N THR A 1065 55.28 -41.57 -23.44
CA THR A 1065 54.48 -42.66 -24.12
C THR A 1065 53.58 -43.28 -23.01
N GLU A 1066 52.43 -43.95 -23.15
CA GLU A 1066 51.40 -44.30 -24.18
C GLU A 1066 50.15 -44.80 -23.39
N HIS A 1067 48.98 -45.23 -23.90
CA HIS A 1067 48.39 -45.47 -25.23
C HIS A 1067 47.22 -44.48 -25.47
N LEU A 1068 46.47 -44.35 -26.59
CA LEU A 1068 46.16 -45.14 -27.79
C LEU A 1068 45.02 -46.19 -27.73
N SER A 1069 43.80 -45.74 -28.09
CA SER A 1069 42.95 -46.47 -29.05
C SER A 1069 42.18 -45.46 -29.93
N GLN A 1070 42.26 -45.62 -31.24
CA GLN A 1070 41.55 -44.81 -32.25
C GLN A 1070 40.49 -45.68 -32.93
N ALA A 1071 39.38 -45.09 -33.39
CA ALA A 1071 39.08 -44.93 -34.83
C ALA A 1071 37.63 -44.47 -35.10
N MET A 1072 37.47 -43.87 -36.28
CA MET A 1072 36.35 -43.89 -37.25
C MET A 1072 35.04 -44.62 -36.87
N GLU A 1073 33.87 -44.19 -37.34
CA GLU A 1073 33.63 -43.61 -38.68
C GLU A 1073 32.37 -42.70 -38.74
N MET A 1074 32.32 -41.80 -39.72
CA MET A 1074 31.08 -41.09 -40.09
C MET A 1074 30.19 -41.98 -40.94
N SER A 1075 28.86 -42.00 -40.70
CA SER A 1075 27.88 -41.82 -41.79
C SER A 1075 26.43 -41.66 -41.28
N LEU A 1076 25.73 -40.68 -41.86
CA LEU A 1076 24.28 -40.64 -42.12
C LEU A 1076 23.30 -41.30 -41.12
N ASN A 1077 22.55 -40.43 -40.42
CA ASN A 1077 21.16 -40.20 -40.86
C ASN A 1077 20.77 -38.74 -40.62
N ASP A 1078 20.04 -38.18 -41.59
CA ASP A 1078 19.53 -36.81 -41.63
C ASP A 1078 17.99 -36.84 -41.68
N ALA A 1079 17.32 -35.75 -41.32
CA ALA A 1079 15.86 -35.54 -41.22
C ALA A 1079 15.12 -36.48 -40.24
N MET A 1080 14.37 -35.99 -39.25
CA MET A 1080 13.21 -35.10 -39.40
C MET A 1080 12.95 -34.22 -38.16
N TYR A 1081 12.05 -33.23 -38.31
CA TYR A 1081 11.46 -32.36 -37.26
C TYR A 1081 12.34 -31.23 -36.68
N GLY A 1082 12.80 -30.35 -37.58
CA GLY A 1082 12.28 -28.97 -37.63
C GLY A 1082 12.59 -28.01 -36.47
N GLN A 1083 13.67 -27.24 -36.59
CA GLN A 1083 13.83 -25.97 -35.88
C GLN A 1083 12.99 -24.84 -36.51
N GLY A 1084 12.47 -23.94 -35.66
CA GLY A 1084 12.09 -22.58 -36.08
C GLY A 1084 13.33 -21.66 -36.18
N PRO A 1085 13.28 -20.58 -36.97
CA PRO A 1085 14.46 -19.76 -37.25
C PRO A 1085 14.86 -18.89 -36.05
N GLY A 1086 16.09 -19.07 -35.56
CA GLY A 1086 16.63 -18.31 -34.42
C GLY A 1086 17.09 -16.89 -34.79
N GLN A 1087 16.88 -15.94 -33.87
CA GLN A 1087 17.63 -14.68 -33.84
C GLN A 1087 18.76 -14.80 -32.81
N ASN A 1088 20.01 -14.76 -33.25
CA ASN A 1088 21.14 -14.59 -32.34
C ASN A 1088 21.18 -13.12 -31.90
N PHE A 1089 20.74 -12.84 -30.68
CA PHE A 1089 20.93 -11.54 -30.04
C PHE A 1089 22.39 -11.39 -29.58
N VAL A 1090 22.90 -10.16 -29.66
CA VAL A 1090 24.17 -9.78 -29.02
C VAL A 1090 23.82 -9.33 -27.61
N ASN A 1091 24.34 -10.01 -26.59
CA ASN A 1091 24.26 -9.55 -25.19
C ASN A 1091 25.17 -8.34 -25.01
N MET A 1092 24.72 -7.38 -24.20
CA MET A 1092 25.46 -6.17 -23.83
C MET A 1092 25.64 -6.11 -22.31
N THR A 1093 26.68 -5.43 -21.84
CA THR A 1093 26.93 -5.20 -20.41
C THR A 1093 25.76 -4.49 -19.74
N VAL A 1094 25.15 -3.51 -20.42
CA VAL A 1094 23.95 -2.79 -19.96
C VAL A 1094 22.69 -3.64 -20.03
N ASP A 1095 22.62 -4.67 -20.90
CA ASP A 1095 21.49 -5.60 -20.96
C ASP A 1095 21.57 -6.62 -19.81
N GLU A 1096 22.76 -7.11 -19.49
CA GLU A 1096 23.03 -7.95 -18.32
C GLU A 1096 22.82 -7.15 -17.02
N THR A 1097 23.39 -5.94 -16.93
CA THR A 1097 23.17 -5.04 -15.79
C THR A 1097 21.72 -4.59 -15.68
N LEU A 1098 20.97 -4.45 -16.80
CA LEU A 1098 19.53 -4.22 -16.74
C LEU A 1098 18.82 -5.42 -16.11
N ARG A 1099 19.14 -6.67 -16.49
CA ARG A 1099 18.56 -7.86 -15.83
C ARG A 1099 18.89 -7.89 -14.34
N ASP A 1100 20.13 -7.61 -13.96
CA ASP A 1100 20.57 -7.50 -12.55
C ASP A 1100 19.95 -6.32 -11.79
N CYS A 1101 19.47 -5.30 -12.51
CA CYS A 1101 18.70 -4.17 -11.97
C CYS A 1101 17.20 -4.31 -12.27
N PHE A 1102 16.70 -5.40 -12.86
CA PHE A 1102 15.36 -5.39 -13.43
C PHE A 1102 14.32 -5.41 -12.33
N GLY A 1103 14.56 -6.24 -11.30
CA GLY A 1103 13.90 -6.10 -10.02
C GLY A 1103 14.01 -4.66 -9.53
N ASP A 1104 15.21 -4.12 -9.34
CA ASP A 1104 15.43 -2.74 -8.85
C ASP A 1104 14.64 -1.64 -9.59
N LEU A 1105 14.34 -1.84 -10.87
CA LEU A 1105 13.56 -0.93 -11.71
C LEU A 1105 12.05 -1.16 -11.58
N GLN A 1106 11.56 -2.41 -11.63
CA GLN A 1106 10.17 -2.75 -11.28
C GLN A 1106 9.82 -2.26 -9.87
N ASN A 1107 10.77 -2.41 -8.96
CA ASN A 1107 10.68 -2.06 -7.56
C ASN A 1107 10.57 -0.56 -7.27
N ILE A 1108 10.89 0.30 -8.23
CA ILE A 1108 10.66 1.74 -8.16
C ILE A 1108 9.27 2.11 -8.72
N CYS A 1109 8.66 1.25 -9.55
CA CYS A 1109 7.50 1.53 -10.40
C CYS A 1109 6.76 0.23 -10.81
N TYR A 1110 5.69 -0.15 -10.09
CA TYR A 1110 5.28 -1.56 -9.96
C TYR A 1110 3.78 -1.92 -10.20
N ASP A 1111 3.11 -1.32 -11.18
CA ASP A 1111 1.64 -1.46 -11.35
C ASP A 1111 1.09 -2.87 -11.64
N GLN A 1112 -0.11 -3.12 -11.11
CA GLN A 1112 -0.87 -4.36 -11.28
C GLN A 1112 -1.48 -4.52 -12.68
N TYR A 1113 -1.69 -3.43 -13.40
CA TYR A 1113 -2.34 -3.41 -14.72
C TYR A 1113 -1.34 -3.13 -15.86
N HIS A 1114 -0.07 -3.51 -15.68
CA HIS A 1114 0.98 -3.57 -16.70
C HIS A 1114 1.10 -2.32 -17.61
N SER A 1115 1.05 -1.10 -17.05
CA SER A 1115 1.03 0.12 -17.87
C SER A 1115 2.00 1.24 -17.45
N ASP A 1116 3.07 0.89 -16.74
CA ASP A 1116 4.02 1.85 -16.15
C ASP A 1116 5.10 2.27 -17.16
N ALA A 1117 5.42 3.57 -17.25
CA ALA A 1117 6.38 4.10 -18.22
C ALA A 1117 7.88 3.92 -17.85
N ILE A 1118 8.20 3.24 -16.74
CA ILE A 1118 9.47 2.56 -16.44
C ILE A 1118 9.32 1.06 -16.72
N ALA A 1119 8.29 0.41 -16.17
CA ALA A 1119 8.15 -1.05 -16.29
C ALA A 1119 8.01 -1.45 -17.75
N GLN A 1120 7.20 -0.74 -18.55
CA GLN A 1120 7.08 -0.95 -19.98
C GLN A 1120 8.34 -0.54 -20.76
N LEU A 1121 8.98 0.59 -20.42
CA LEU A 1121 10.29 0.96 -21.02
C LEU A 1121 11.30 -0.20 -20.86
N SER A 1122 11.22 -0.92 -19.74
CA SER A 1122 12.08 -2.05 -19.41
C SER A 1122 11.55 -3.39 -19.98
N GLN A 1123 10.24 -3.60 -20.07
CA GLN A 1123 9.64 -4.78 -20.73
C GLN A 1123 9.83 -4.74 -22.24
N ASP A 1124 9.71 -3.58 -22.90
CA ASP A 1124 10.05 -3.40 -24.32
C ASP A 1124 11.57 -3.54 -24.55
N TRP A 1125 12.40 -3.30 -23.53
CA TRP A 1125 13.83 -3.60 -23.54
C TRP A 1125 14.08 -5.13 -23.46
N LEU A 1126 13.39 -5.85 -22.57
CA LEU A 1126 13.42 -7.33 -22.47
C LEU A 1126 12.86 -8.01 -23.73
N PHE A 1127 11.72 -7.54 -24.25
CA PHE A 1127 11.13 -8.03 -25.50
C PHE A 1127 12.07 -7.75 -26.69
N GLY A 1128 12.78 -6.62 -26.66
CA GLY A 1128 13.91 -6.31 -27.53
C GLY A 1128 15.16 -7.20 -27.36
N MET A 1129 15.12 -8.20 -26.48
CA MET A 1129 16.10 -9.31 -26.37
C MET A 1129 15.54 -10.68 -26.81
N GLY A 1130 14.26 -10.75 -27.22
CA GLY A 1130 13.65 -11.95 -27.78
C GLY A 1130 13.03 -12.92 -26.77
N GLU A 1131 12.80 -12.50 -25.53
CA GLU A 1131 12.18 -13.31 -24.49
C GLU A 1131 10.65 -13.38 -24.67
N THR A 1132 10.06 -14.58 -24.57
CA THR A 1132 8.61 -14.81 -24.77
C THR A 1132 7.80 -14.50 -23.51
N PRO A 1133 6.60 -13.89 -23.60
CA PRO A 1133 5.83 -13.44 -22.43
C PRO A 1133 5.46 -14.54 -21.41
N SER A 1134 5.34 -15.80 -21.84
CA SER A 1134 4.88 -16.96 -21.04
C SER A 1134 5.87 -17.46 -19.97
N ARG A 1135 6.73 -16.58 -19.44
CA ARG A 1135 7.63 -16.84 -18.31
C ARG A 1135 7.53 -15.79 -17.19
N TYR A 1136 6.81 -14.69 -17.42
CA TYR A 1136 6.76 -13.52 -16.53
C TYR A 1136 5.32 -12.97 -16.40
N PHE A 1137 4.33 -13.85 -16.54
CA PHE A 1137 2.94 -13.68 -16.11
C PHE A 1137 2.70 -14.61 -14.92
#